data_AF-A0A9P6LPI3-F1
#
_entry.id   AF-A0A9P6LPI3-F1
#
_cell.length_a   1.000
_cell.length_b   1.000
_cell.length_c   1.000
_cell.angle_alpha   90.00
_cell.angle_beta   90.00
_cell.angle_gamma   90.00
#
_symmetry.space_group_name_H-M   'P 1'
#
loop_
_entity.id
_entity.type
_entity.pdbx_description
1 polymer ?
#
loop_
_entity_poly.entity_id
_entity_poly.type
_entity_poly.pdbx_seq_one_letter_code
_entity_poly.pdbx_strand_id
1 'polypeptide(L)'
;MTESYDAVVVGAGWFGLAAAKAYTQLHPTANLAVLETAESCGGTWSQNRLYPGLKSNNMVGTYEYPDFPMAEAVYGVKPDNHIPGAVLHRYLTDFAKHFAFFDRIQFNTSVDLVERLGEKGWRLSVTSPAGTRTVDTEKLILATGLTSTPNLPTYENEENFGGPLFHAKDFCREASTLKGVKNAVVVGGAKSAFDVAYALVQDGAEVDLIVRPNGHGPVWIAPPFVTPFKKRMDQLLNIRWMSWFSPCPWGEEDGYPGIRNFLHGTAVGRFIVDSFWKVLSGDVLSANAYDSHPELQKLKPWHSAFWIGSGLSILNYDSSLFDLVKEGKIRVHIDNISRLEPHRVILASGVEIDAEAIVCSTGWKKESTIKFAGLGEEKLGLPITATEKRSLDQSADAKVLSLYPRLAEQPKLRFQPKEANPLRYYRFMVPSTMVSCRNLAFAGMISTVSTATCATIQGHWIAAFLGGKLDRTPASEQEIEDEIMLHTQWGKWRYPCGYGADLPDFVFEGLPYCNMLMKDLGLDTHRKSSYFQELTSPYLPADFRGLVDEWKSGHDVDESDVELGPQKPAICRFSEPIAFNSILAYTYAMVKDFGVEEKDRGFYAGLLVSAYAVAEAITSMGWGALSDRVGRKPVVLFGLVGVAISTKAYAVQPFVWTLGGIIGSAMGGFLAQPAKFYPSIFPEDGVFGRYPYLLPNVVSVVAIIFAVIQGIIFLEETNEYLYTDDNNTEAVEEDDFADETTPLRRGARGSVDRGRGRGRSISTSHSRPRFAESSLPLPIEHDFDLRRSSFGTVHSIKVVPDELRTELLRQNGHNGHNGRQNGRAQQNKKPKVKTFNFTVVMLITTLIIFSYHQMAAGSLLPTHLLDDPAAPRGHLDLRGGLGYDVHDVGKFLAVNGVLGLLIQGLIFPIFVERVGVWGSFIWMIVLYPTAYLLLPFLSALPEPLTQAGIYFSLIMQSFYGIIVGPVTLILLKDATPTPQALGKVNGLAMSGACLARTVSPPLVGIIYGFAGSAAAWWSCSGFALLGVLQVIWVPRKHIHVDHVEVDNALTKQITNSSQRGDDDRGRA
;
A
#
# COMPACT_ATOMS: atom_id res chain seq x y z
N MET A 1 33.90 39.64 -12.26
CA MET A 1 34.05 38.24 -11.81
C MET A 1 32.70 37.58 -11.99
N THR A 2 32.65 36.39 -12.59
CA THR A 2 31.42 35.60 -12.67
C THR A 2 31.19 34.94 -11.33
N GLU A 3 30.03 35.15 -10.72
CA GLU A 3 29.65 34.44 -9.50
C GLU A 3 29.28 32.99 -9.84
N SER A 4 29.64 32.04 -8.99
CA SER A 4 29.40 30.61 -9.21
C SER A 4 28.69 29.99 -8.02
N TYR A 5 27.67 29.18 -8.28
CA TYR A 5 26.89 28.46 -7.28
C TYR A 5 26.81 26.97 -7.64
N ASP A 6 26.60 26.09 -6.66
CA ASP A 6 26.37 24.66 -6.93
C ASP A 6 24.98 24.44 -7.50
N ALA A 7 24.02 25.23 -7.01
CA ALA A 7 22.66 25.28 -7.53
C ALA A 7 22.08 26.69 -7.52
N VAL A 8 21.21 26.97 -8.50
CA VAL A 8 20.40 28.18 -8.54
C VAL A 8 18.93 27.79 -8.65
N VAL A 9 18.10 28.38 -7.80
CA VAL A 9 16.63 28.36 -7.92
C VAL A 9 16.17 29.72 -8.44
N VAL A 10 15.38 29.74 -9.51
CA VAL A 10 14.81 30.98 -10.07
C VAL A 10 13.35 31.08 -9.67
N GLY A 11 13.05 32.03 -8.78
CA GLY A 11 11.73 32.27 -8.19
C GLY A 11 11.66 31.86 -6.72
N ALA A 12 11.09 32.73 -5.88
CA ALA A 12 10.85 32.56 -4.45
C ALA A 12 9.34 32.50 -4.12
N GLY A 13 8.56 31.88 -5.01
CA GLY A 13 7.17 31.47 -4.77
C GLY A 13 7.05 30.08 -4.14
N TRP A 14 5.83 29.55 -4.03
CA TRP A 14 5.54 28.26 -3.37
C TRP A 14 6.47 27.11 -3.78
N PHE A 15 6.66 26.91 -5.08
CA PHE A 15 7.49 25.81 -5.59
C PHE A 15 9.00 26.09 -5.45
N GLY A 16 9.41 27.35 -5.62
CA GLY A 16 10.82 27.74 -5.48
C GLY A 16 11.31 27.64 -4.04
N LEU A 17 10.52 28.11 -3.08
CA LEU A 17 10.82 27.98 -1.65
C LEU A 17 10.87 26.51 -1.21
N ALA A 18 9.94 25.68 -1.69
CA ALA A 18 9.95 24.25 -1.40
C ALA A 18 11.17 23.53 -1.99
N ALA A 19 11.54 23.86 -3.23
CA ALA A 19 12.73 23.32 -3.88
C ALA A 19 14.02 23.76 -3.18
N ALA A 20 14.14 25.05 -2.80
CA ALA A 20 15.28 25.57 -2.06
C ALA A 20 15.43 24.89 -0.68
N LYS A 21 14.33 24.72 0.06
CA LYS A 21 14.32 23.96 1.32
C LYS A 21 14.79 22.52 1.10
N ALA A 22 14.16 21.79 0.19
CA ALA A 22 14.51 20.39 -0.04
C ALA A 22 15.98 20.23 -0.48
N TYR A 23 16.44 21.10 -1.40
CA TYR A 23 17.82 21.08 -1.87
C TYR A 23 18.82 21.36 -0.75
N THR A 24 18.59 22.37 0.09
CA THR A 24 19.45 22.65 1.25
C THR A 24 19.47 21.52 2.28
N GLN A 25 18.34 20.83 2.49
CA GLN A 25 18.31 19.71 3.42
C GLN A 25 18.99 18.45 2.88
N LEU A 26 18.93 18.18 1.57
CA LEU A 26 19.57 17.02 0.95
C LEU A 26 21.04 17.27 0.61
N HIS A 27 21.42 18.52 0.33
CA HIS A 27 22.77 18.95 -0.04
C HIS A 27 23.24 20.09 0.89
N PRO A 28 23.46 19.83 2.18
CA PRO A 28 23.70 20.87 3.19
C PRO A 28 24.98 21.68 2.97
N THR A 29 25.97 21.09 2.28
CA THR A 29 27.23 21.76 1.93
C THR A 29 27.14 22.59 0.65
N ALA A 30 26.04 22.51 -0.10
CA ALA A 30 25.90 23.20 -1.38
C ALA A 30 25.69 24.70 -1.20
N ASN A 31 26.44 25.47 -1.98
CA ASN A 31 26.26 26.90 -2.17
C ASN A 31 25.07 27.15 -3.11
N LEU A 32 23.90 27.39 -2.51
CA LEU A 32 22.65 27.67 -3.20
C LEU A 32 22.40 29.17 -3.29
N ALA A 33 22.00 29.66 -4.48
CA ALA A 33 21.36 30.97 -4.62
C ALA A 33 19.89 30.83 -5.04
N VAL A 34 19.06 31.76 -4.57
CA VAL A 34 17.67 31.93 -5.05
C VAL A 34 17.56 33.31 -5.70
N LEU A 35 17.16 33.39 -6.95
CA LEU A 35 17.01 34.65 -7.69
C LEU A 35 15.53 34.98 -7.84
N GLU A 36 15.08 36.13 -7.34
CA GLU A 36 13.68 36.56 -7.34
C GLU A 36 13.53 37.95 -7.96
N THR A 37 12.65 38.07 -8.96
CA THR A 37 12.39 39.33 -9.66
C THR A 37 11.59 40.32 -8.80
N ALA A 38 10.70 39.83 -7.95
CA ALA A 38 9.94 40.64 -7.02
C ALA A 38 10.82 41.17 -5.87
N GLU A 39 10.32 42.19 -5.19
CA GLU A 39 10.95 42.80 -4.02
C GLU A 39 10.87 41.94 -2.74
N SER A 40 10.09 40.85 -2.77
CA SER A 40 9.81 40.03 -1.59
C SER A 40 9.38 38.60 -1.97
N CYS A 41 9.38 37.70 -0.97
CA CYS A 41 8.93 36.32 -1.15
C CYS A 41 7.44 36.23 -1.50
N GLY A 42 7.03 35.10 -2.08
CA GLY A 42 5.63 34.69 -2.16
C GLY A 42 5.09 34.54 -3.58
N GLY A 43 5.81 34.99 -4.60
CA GLY A 43 5.40 34.88 -6.00
C GLY A 43 4.06 35.58 -6.26
N THR A 44 2.96 34.84 -6.38
CA THR A 44 1.60 35.43 -6.45
C THR A 44 1.19 36.19 -5.20
N TRP A 45 1.82 35.84 -4.07
CA TRP A 45 1.62 36.44 -2.76
C TRP A 45 2.75 37.42 -2.39
N SER A 46 3.49 37.94 -3.39
CA SER A 46 4.49 38.99 -3.16
C SER A 46 3.83 40.28 -2.70
N GLN A 47 4.54 41.07 -1.91
CA GLN A 47 4.03 42.28 -1.25
C GLN A 47 3.34 43.25 -2.24
N ASN A 48 3.96 43.52 -3.38
CA ASN A 48 3.43 44.39 -4.45
C ASN A 48 2.18 43.86 -5.18
N ARG A 49 1.71 42.63 -4.89
CA ARG A 49 0.51 42.03 -5.49
C ARG A 49 -0.66 41.92 -4.51
N LEU A 50 -0.48 42.33 -3.24
CA LEU A 50 -1.48 42.20 -2.20
C LEU A 50 -2.45 43.39 -2.21
N TYR A 51 -3.71 43.15 -2.57
CA TYR A 51 -4.77 44.16 -2.51
C TYR A 51 -5.72 43.91 -1.33
N PRO A 52 -6.44 44.94 -0.82
CA PRO A 52 -7.40 44.79 0.27
C PRO A 52 -8.45 43.72 -0.01
N GLY A 53 -8.76 42.90 1.01
CA GLY A 53 -9.74 41.82 0.89
C GLY A 53 -9.26 40.54 0.19
N LEU A 54 -8.05 40.52 -0.40
CA LEU A 54 -7.48 39.33 -1.01
C LEU A 54 -7.33 38.19 0.01
N LYS A 55 -7.95 37.04 -0.27
CA LYS A 55 -7.89 35.81 0.54
C LYS A 55 -7.65 34.59 -0.35
N SER A 56 -7.08 33.52 0.19
CA SER A 56 -6.96 32.23 -0.49
C SER A 56 -8.32 31.57 -0.74
N ASN A 57 -8.39 30.72 -1.77
CA ASN A 57 -9.54 29.82 -1.96
C ASN A 57 -9.54 28.72 -0.89
N ASN A 58 -8.38 28.12 -0.63
CA ASN A 58 -8.19 27.15 0.42
C ASN A 58 -8.29 27.81 1.81
N MET A 59 -8.62 27.01 2.82
CA MET A 59 -8.62 27.44 4.22
C MET A 59 -7.39 26.92 4.96
N VAL A 60 -7.18 27.41 6.19
CA VAL A 60 -6.14 26.88 7.09
C VAL A 60 -6.21 25.35 7.17
N GLY A 61 -5.03 24.72 7.14
CA GLY A 61 -4.86 23.26 7.15
C GLY A 61 -4.83 22.57 5.79
N THR A 62 -5.17 23.24 4.67
CA THR A 62 -4.98 22.69 3.30
C THR A 62 -3.99 23.49 2.45
N TYR A 63 -3.57 24.67 2.92
CA TYR A 63 -2.71 25.60 2.18
C TYR A 63 -1.54 26.10 3.04
N GLU A 64 -0.74 25.14 3.48
CA GLU A 64 0.45 25.30 4.32
C GLU A 64 1.46 24.21 3.97
N TYR A 65 2.71 24.40 4.36
CA TYR A 65 3.77 23.41 4.14
C TYR A 65 3.69 22.34 5.23
N PRO A 66 3.88 21.05 4.90
CA PRO A 66 3.79 19.94 5.86
C PRO A 66 4.60 20.12 7.15
N ASP A 67 5.84 20.61 7.00
CA ASP A 67 6.80 20.80 8.11
C ASP A 67 6.75 22.20 8.72
N PHE A 68 5.82 23.06 8.30
CA PHE A 68 5.69 24.41 8.81
C PHE A 68 4.20 24.80 8.90
N PRO A 69 3.46 24.22 9.86
CA PRO A 69 2.03 24.46 9.98
C PRO A 69 1.72 25.93 10.31
N MET A 70 0.60 26.44 9.79
CA MET A 70 0.13 27.80 10.03
C MET A 70 -0.54 27.90 11.40
N ALA A 71 0.28 28.08 12.45
CA ALA A 71 -0.21 28.18 13.82
C ALA A 71 -1.06 29.43 14.06
N GLU A 72 -2.26 29.26 14.63
CA GLU A 72 -3.19 30.35 14.96
C GLU A 72 -2.53 31.39 15.88
N ALA A 73 -1.75 30.96 16.88
CA ALA A 73 -1.07 31.87 17.80
C ALA A 73 -0.06 32.81 17.14
N VAL A 74 0.46 32.45 15.95
CA VAL A 74 1.47 33.23 15.21
C VAL A 74 0.81 34.12 14.15
N TYR A 75 -0.18 33.57 13.43
CA TYR A 75 -0.76 34.20 12.24
C TYR A 75 -2.17 34.76 12.45
N GLY A 76 -2.82 34.46 13.57
CA GLY A 76 -4.13 35.00 13.95
C GLY A 76 -5.30 34.50 13.10
N VAL A 77 -5.11 33.44 12.29
CA VAL A 77 -6.16 32.86 11.45
C VAL A 77 -6.63 31.56 12.08
N LYS A 78 -7.91 31.51 12.44
CA LYS A 78 -8.54 30.32 13.01
C LYS A 78 -8.68 29.21 11.96
N PRO A 79 -8.72 27.93 12.38
CA PRO A 79 -9.15 26.83 11.52
C PRO A 79 -10.45 27.15 10.78
N ASP A 80 -10.62 26.54 9.60
CA ASP A 80 -11.80 26.70 8.74
C ASP A 80 -12.05 28.12 8.21
N ASN A 81 -11.06 29.01 8.27
CA ASN A 81 -11.11 30.31 7.62
C ASN A 81 -10.17 30.38 6.42
N HIS A 82 -10.57 31.19 5.43
CA HIS A 82 -9.71 31.58 4.32
C HIS A 82 -8.56 32.45 4.82
N ILE A 83 -7.40 32.30 4.20
CA ILE A 83 -6.17 32.91 4.68
C ILE A 83 -6.00 34.27 3.98
N PRO A 84 -5.87 35.39 4.71
CA PRO A 84 -5.61 36.69 4.10
C PRO A 84 -4.28 36.71 3.34
N GLY A 85 -4.22 37.44 2.22
CA GLY A 85 -3.02 37.50 1.38
C GLY A 85 -1.78 38.01 2.12
N ALA A 86 -1.94 39.00 3.01
CA ALA A 86 -0.85 39.50 3.86
C ALA A 86 -0.32 38.45 4.84
N VAL A 87 -1.20 37.57 5.35
CA VAL A 87 -0.79 36.45 6.21
C VAL A 87 -0.02 35.42 5.39
N LEU A 88 -0.46 35.10 4.17
CA LEU A 88 0.27 34.17 3.29
C LEU A 88 1.65 34.70 2.90
N HIS A 89 1.74 35.98 2.57
CA HIS A 89 3.02 36.63 2.30
C HIS A 89 3.98 36.47 3.47
N ARG A 90 3.54 36.87 4.67
CA ARG A 90 4.32 36.72 5.92
C ARG A 90 4.71 35.26 6.16
N TYR A 91 3.77 34.33 6.03
CA TYR A 91 3.99 32.90 6.22
C TYR A 91 5.09 32.34 5.30
N LEU A 92 5.10 32.72 4.01
CA LEU A 92 6.12 32.26 3.06
C LEU A 92 7.50 32.88 3.35
N THR A 93 7.54 34.14 3.81
CA THR A 93 8.76 34.77 4.30
C THR A 93 9.29 34.09 5.57
N ASP A 94 8.41 33.82 6.53
CA ASP A 94 8.76 33.17 7.80
C ASP A 94 9.24 31.73 7.56
N PHE A 95 8.67 31.03 6.57
CA PHE A 95 9.15 29.72 6.13
C PHE A 95 10.61 29.76 5.64
N ALA A 96 10.94 30.70 4.75
CA ALA A 96 12.31 30.84 4.22
C ALA A 96 13.32 31.18 5.33
N LYS A 97 12.90 31.99 6.32
CA LYS A 97 13.71 32.32 7.51
C LYS A 97 13.89 31.12 8.42
N HIS A 98 12.81 30.39 8.71
CA HIS A 98 12.79 29.23 9.60
C HIS A 98 13.76 28.13 9.11
N PHE A 99 13.80 27.88 7.80
CA PHE A 99 14.72 26.92 7.19
C PHE A 99 16.06 27.53 6.75
N ALA A 100 16.40 28.74 7.22
CA ALA A 100 17.72 29.37 7.10
C ALA A 100 18.27 29.52 5.66
N PHE A 101 17.41 29.78 4.68
CA PHE A 101 17.83 30.11 3.31
C PHE A 101 17.33 31.47 2.83
N PHE A 102 16.65 32.25 3.67
CA PHE A 102 16.19 33.60 3.34
C PHE A 102 17.34 34.52 2.89
N ASP A 103 18.49 34.48 3.56
CA ASP A 103 19.65 35.31 3.22
C ASP A 103 20.33 34.90 1.90
N ARG A 104 19.94 33.74 1.33
CA ARG A 104 20.38 33.28 0.02
C ARG A 104 19.48 33.79 -1.12
N ILE A 105 18.38 34.48 -0.78
CA ILE A 105 17.43 35.05 -1.75
C ILE A 105 17.89 36.44 -2.17
N GLN A 106 18.05 36.62 -3.48
CA GLN A 106 18.39 37.89 -4.11
C GLN A 106 17.14 38.46 -4.77
N PHE A 107 16.52 39.43 -4.09
CA PHE A 107 15.32 40.12 -4.57
C PHE A 107 15.65 41.14 -5.67
N ASN A 108 14.62 41.61 -6.39
CA ASN A 108 14.76 42.55 -7.52
C ASN A 108 15.78 42.07 -8.57
N THR A 109 15.87 40.77 -8.77
CA THR A 109 16.90 40.12 -9.57
C THR A 109 16.23 39.22 -10.61
N SER A 110 16.14 39.70 -11.85
CA SER A 110 15.54 39.00 -13.00
C SER A 110 16.58 38.11 -13.68
N VAL A 111 16.17 36.91 -14.11
CA VAL A 111 16.96 36.06 -14.99
C VAL A 111 16.40 36.22 -16.40
N ASP A 112 17.22 36.73 -17.32
CA ASP A 112 16.76 37.09 -18.67
C ASP A 112 17.18 36.05 -19.72
N LEU A 113 18.35 35.42 -19.52
CA LEU A 113 18.94 34.43 -20.42
C LEU A 113 19.55 33.28 -19.63
N VAL A 114 19.31 32.05 -20.09
CA VAL A 114 19.95 30.81 -19.63
C VAL A 114 20.75 30.22 -20.78
N GLU A 115 22.05 30.08 -20.61
CA GLU A 115 22.97 29.50 -21.58
C GLU A 115 23.55 28.19 -21.06
N ARG A 116 23.66 27.19 -21.92
CA ARG A 116 24.28 25.91 -21.53
C ARG A 116 25.82 26.02 -21.55
N LEU A 117 26.46 25.69 -20.44
CA LEU A 117 27.93 25.59 -20.32
C LEU A 117 28.34 24.11 -20.40
N GLY A 118 28.60 23.63 -21.61
CA GLY A 118 29.05 22.24 -21.85
C GLY A 118 28.02 21.19 -21.41
N GLU A 119 28.49 20.09 -20.81
CA GLU A 119 27.61 18.99 -20.39
C GLU A 119 27.02 19.14 -18.98
N LYS A 120 27.63 19.95 -18.09
CA LYS A 120 27.35 19.89 -16.65
C LYS A 120 26.94 21.22 -15.98
N GLY A 121 26.80 22.32 -16.71
CA GLY A 121 26.44 23.59 -16.08
C GLY A 121 25.67 24.57 -16.97
N TRP A 122 25.34 25.71 -16.37
CA TRP A 122 24.51 26.77 -16.93
C TRP A 122 25.11 28.14 -16.59
N ARG A 123 24.98 29.08 -17.52
CA ARG A 123 25.26 30.49 -17.31
C ARG A 123 23.97 31.28 -17.39
N LEU A 124 23.74 32.14 -16.41
CA LEU A 124 22.56 32.98 -16.32
C LEU A 124 22.97 34.43 -16.52
N SER A 125 22.29 35.14 -17.43
CA SER A 125 22.34 36.60 -17.47
C SER A 125 21.26 37.16 -16.56
N VAL A 126 21.69 37.93 -15.58
CA VAL A 126 20.89 38.38 -14.46
C VAL A 126 20.86 39.90 -14.43
N THR A 127 19.68 40.50 -14.36
CA THR A 127 19.48 41.95 -14.27
C THR A 127 18.94 42.34 -12.89
N SER A 128 19.59 43.32 -12.28
CA SER A 128 19.20 43.89 -10.98
C SER A 128 19.29 45.42 -11.02
N PRO A 129 18.79 46.15 -9.99
CA PRO A 129 19.01 47.60 -9.88
C PRO A 129 20.47 48.03 -9.92
N ALA A 130 21.41 47.15 -9.55
CA ALA A 130 22.85 47.40 -9.60
C ALA A 130 23.46 47.22 -11.01
N GLY A 131 22.67 46.75 -11.98
CA GLY A 131 23.08 46.45 -13.36
C GLY A 131 22.95 44.98 -13.71
N THR A 132 23.44 44.64 -14.91
CA THR A 132 23.44 43.27 -15.44
C THR A 132 24.76 42.56 -15.11
N ARG A 133 24.65 41.30 -14.68
CA ARG A 133 25.79 40.42 -14.33
C ARG A 133 25.54 38.99 -14.78
N THR A 134 26.59 38.17 -14.76
CA THR A 134 26.51 36.74 -15.10
C THR A 134 26.68 35.86 -13.87
N VAL A 135 25.89 34.80 -13.78
CA VAL A 135 25.94 33.78 -12.72
C VAL A 135 26.10 32.41 -13.35
N ASP A 136 27.13 31.65 -12.97
CA ASP A 136 27.32 30.27 -13.38
C ASP A 136 26.78 29.31 -12.30
N THR A 137 26.20 28.19 -12.73
CA THR A 137 25.67 27.16 -11.82
C THR A 137 25.76 25.77 -12.41
N GLU A 138 26.02 24.74 -11.59
CA GLU A 138 25.99 23.36 -12.06
C GLU A 138 24.56 22.84 -12.23
N LYS A 139 23.69 23.15 -11.26
CA LYS A 139 22.30 22.71 -11.23
C LYS A 139 21.35 23.91 -11.30
N LEU A 140 20.28 23.79 -12.08
CA LEU A 140 19.30 24.86 -12.27
C LEU A 140 17.88 24.37 -12.00
N ILE A 141 17.16 25.07 -11.13
CA ILE A 141 15.74 24.84 -10.84
C ILE A 141 14.96 26.09 -11.25
N LEU A 142 14.09 25.97 -12.24
CA LEU A 142 13.26 27.06 -12.72
C LEU A 142 11.87 26.98 -12.09
N ALA A 143 11.56 27.91 -11.18
CA ALA A 143 10.32 27.97 -10.41
C ALA A 143 9.55 29.29 -10.65
N THR A 144 9.50 29.73 -11.92
CA THR A 144 8.97 31.05 -12.34
C THR A 144 7.44 31.15 -12.29
N GLY A 145 6.74 30.02 -12.17
CA GLY A 145 5.28 29.94 -12.01
C GLY A 145 4.47 30.25 -13.29
N LEU A 146 3.16 29.98 -13.23
CA LEU A 146 2.24 30.08 -14.38
C LEU A 146 1.44 31.40 -14.44
N THR A 147 1.73 32.36 -13.54
CA THR A 147 0.92 33.57 -13.30
C THR A 147 1.80 34.82 -13.14
N SER A 148 2.82 34.91 -14.00
CA SER A 148 3.83 35.97 -13.98
C SER A 148 3.62 36.97 -15.13
N THR A 149 3.32 36.48 -16.33
CA THR A 149 3.14 37.30 -17.54
C THR A 149 1.66 37.53 -17.84
N PRO A 150 1.13 38.76 -17.72
CA PRO A 150 -0.29 39.02 -17.91
C PRO A 150 -0.71 38.81 -19.38
N ASN A 151 -1.91 38.29 -19.58
CA ASN A 151 -2.55 38.26 -20.89
C ASN A 151 -3.45 39.48 -21.03
N LEU A 152 -2.88 40.65 -21.34
CA LEU A 152 -3.62 41.90 -21.52
C LEU A 152 -4.10 42.01 -22.98
N PRO A 153 -5.42 42.04 -23.25
CA PRO A 153 -5.94 42.33 -24.59
C PRO A 153 -5.70 43.79 -24.98
N THR A 154 -5.58 44.03 -26.28
CA THR A 154 -5.57 45.36 -26.89
C THR A 154 -6.95 45.68 -27.44
N TYR A 155 -7.43 46.90 -27.24
CA TYR A 155 -8.73 47.35 -27.74
C TYR A 155 -8.58 48.46 -28.78
N GLU A 156 -9.53 48.55 -29.70
CA GLU A 156 -9.58 49.65 -30.66
C GLU A 156 -9.79 50.97 -29.91
N ASN A 157 -9.01 52.00 -30.26
CA ASN A 157 -9.05 53.35 -29.67
C ASN A 157 -8.76 53.40 -28.17
N GLU A 158 -7.99 52.44 -27.62
CA GLU A 158 -7.68 52.39 -26.18
C GLU A 158 -6.94 53.63 -25.66
N GLU A 159 -6.14 54.28 -26.52
CA GLU A 159 -5.46 55.54 -26.23
C GLU A 159 -6.41 56.71 -25.95
N ASN A 160 -7.66 56.61 -26.42
CA ASN A 160 -8.67 57.67 -26.26
C ASN A 160 -9.52 57.51 -25.00
N PHE A 161 -9.37 56.42 -24.24
CA PHE A 161 -10.23 56.13 -23.07
C PHE A 161 -10.08 57.16 -21.94
N GLY A 162 -8.89 57.71 -21.71
CA GLY A 162 -8.67 58.77 -20.72
C GLY A 162 -8.64 58.33 -19.25
N GLY A 163 -8.96 57.08 -18.93
CA GLY A 163 -8.87 56.48 -17.60
C GLY A 163 -7.84 55.34 -17.49
N PRO A 164 -7.53 54.82 -16.28
CA PRO A 164 -6.64 53.69 -16.12
C PRO A 164 -7.18 52.41 -16.78
N LEU A 165 -6.35 51.77 -17.59
CA LEU A 165 -6.57 50.45 -18.19
C LEU A 165 -5.36 49.56 -17.89
N PHE A 166 -5.55 48.51 -17.09
CA PHE A 166 -4.44 47.63 -16.69
C PHE A 166 -4.91 46.21 -16.35
N HIS A 167 -3.95 45.28 -16.22
CA HIS A 167 -4.24 43.89 -15.85
C HIS A 167 -4.37 43.74 -14.33
N ALA A 168 -5.22 42.84 -13.85
CA ALA A 168 -5.43 42.57 -12.41
C ALA A 168 -4.16 42.21 -11.61
N LYS A 169 -3.05 41.87 -12.29
CA LYS A 169 -1.71 41.73 -11.67
C LYS A 169 -1.30 43.00 -10.93
N ASP A 170 -1.60 44.15 -11.51
CA ASP A 170 -1.16 45.46 -11.06
C ASP A 170 -2.21 46.16 -10.19
N PHE A 171 -3.27 45.46 -9.78
CA PHE A 171 -4.39 46.02 -9.02
C PHE A 171 -3.96 46.68 -7.71
N CYS A 172 -2.98 46.11 -7.00
CA CYS A 172 -2.39 46.75 -5.82
C CYS A 172 -1.59 48.02 -6.19
N ARG A 173 -0.77 47.96 -7.25
CA ARG A 173 0.06 49.08 -7.71
C ARG A 173 -0.80 50.28 -8.16
N GLU A 174 -1.91 50.00 -8.83
CA GLU A 174 -2.82 51.01 -9.37
C GLU A 174 -3.91 51.41 -8.37
N ALA A 175 -3.91 50.92 -7.13
CA ALA A 175 -4.96 51.21 -6.15
C ALA A 175 -5.16 52.72 -5.90
N SER A 176 -4.12 53.55 -6.04
CA SER A 176 -4.24 55.01 -5.92
C SER A 176 -5.02 55.65 -7.07
N THR A 177 -4.97 55.08 -8.28
CA THR A 177 -5.67 55.61 -9.46
C THR A 177 -7.16 55.23 -9.46
N LEU A 178 -7.54 54.25 -8.65
CA LEU A 178 -8.91 53.78 -8.47
C LEU A 178 -9.69 54.51 -7.36
N LYS A 179 -9.02 55.38 -6.58
CA LYS A 179 -9.68 56.11 -5.49
C LYS A 179 -10.76 57.05 -6.03
N GLY A 180 -11.99 56.87 -5.54
CA GLY A 180 -13.13 57.71 -5.89
C GLY A 180 -13.82 57.32 -7.19
N VAL A 181 -13.35 56.28 -7.89
CA VAL A 181 -14.00 55.73 -9.08
C VAL A 181 -15.43 55.32 -8.75
N LYS A 182 -16.38 55.76 -9.58
CA LYS A 182 -17.82 55.46 -9.44
C LYS A 182 -18.29 54.37 -10.38
N ASN A 183 -17.77 54.33 -11.61
CA ASN A 183 -18.13 53.32 -12.59
C ASN A 183 -16.87 52.65 -13.11
N ALA A 184 -16.75 51.34 -12.88
CA ALA A 184 -15.59 50.56 -13.31
C ALA A 184 -16.01 49.38 -14.18
N VAL A 185 -15.20 49.08 -15.19
CA VAL A 185 -15.36 47.90 -16.02
C VAL A 185 -14.34 46.84 -15.61
N VAL A 186 -14.80 45.61 -15.39
CA VAL A 186 -13.94 44.47 -15.10
C VAL A 186 -14.10 43.44 -16.21
N VAL A 187 -13.00 43.02 -16.83
CA VAL A 187 -13.04 42.07 -17.94
C VAL A 187 -12.59 40.68 -17.47
N GLY A 188 -13.48 39.70 -17.49
CA GLY A 188 -13.20 38.31 -17.11
C GLY A 188 -14.34 37.64 -16.35
N GLY A 189 -14.37 36.31 -16.37
CA GLY A 189 -15.39 35.49 -15.68
C GLY A 189 -14.82 34.56 -14.61
N ALA A 190 -13.55 34.76 -14.22
CA ALA A 190 -12.84 33.89 -13.28
C ALA A 190 -12.64 34.55 -11.91
N LYS A 191 -12.03 33.82 -10.96
CA LYS A 191 -11.88 34.25 -9.56
C LYS A 191 -11.28 35.66 -9.40
N SER A 192 -10.22 35.99 -10.14
CA SER A 192 -9.62 37.34 -10.08
C SER A 192 -10.59 38.45 -10.50
N ALA A 193 -11.47 38.19 -11.48
CA ALA A 193 -12.47 39.17 -11.90
C ALA A 193 -13.51 39.39 -10.79
N PHE A 194 -13.91 38.33 -10.10
CA PHE A 194 -14.80 38.43 -8.95
C PHE A 194 -14.16 39.14 -7.76
N ASP A 195 -12.87 38.89 -7.49
CA ASP A 195 -12.13 39.58 -6.43
C ASP A 195 -12.02 41.09 -6.69
N VAL A 196 -11.66 41.46 -7.92
CA VAL A 196 -11.57 42.87 -8.34
C VAL A 196 -12.94 43.54 -8.30
N ALA A 197 -13.98 42.90 -8.85
CA ALA A 197 -15.33 43.44 -8.83
C ALA A 197 -15.84 43.64 -7.39
N TYR A 198 -15.63 42.65 -6.51
CA TYR A 198 -15.99 42.74 -5.11
C TYR A 198 -15.27 43.90 -4.42
N ALA A 199 -13.94 44.00 -4.58
CA ALA A 199 -13.14 45.06 -3.96
C ALA A 199 -13.59 46.46 -4.40
N LEU A 200 -13.84 46.67 -5.70
CA LEU A 200 -14.31 47.94 -6.24
C LEU A 200 -15.70 48.32 -5.70
N VAL A 201 -16.61 47.36 -5.56
CA VAL A 201 -17.94 47.60 -4.97
C VAL A 201 -17.84 47.94 -3.49
N GLN A 202 -16.93 47.30 -2.73
CA GLN A 202 -16.70 47.66 -1.33
C GLN A 202 -16.15 49.10 -1.18
N ASP A 203 -15.40 49.60 -2.15
CA ASP A 203 -14.92 50.99 -2.21
C ASP A 203 -15.98 51.98 -2.75
N GLY A 204 -17.19 51.49 -3.04
CA GLY A 204 -18.35 52.32 -3.42
C GLY A 204 -18.53 52.56 -4.92
N ALA A 205 -17.84 51.78 -5.77
CA ALA A 205 -18.07 51.79 -7.22
C ALA A 205 -19.25 50.87 -7.61
N GLU A 206 -19.81 51.12 -8.80
CA GLU A 206 -20.62 50.15 -9.53
C GLU A 206 -19.76 49.51 -10.63
N VAL A 207 -19.95 48.21 -10.85
CA VAL A 207 -19.10 47.43 -11.73
C VAL A 207 -19.88 46.82 -12.88
N ASP A 208 -19.40 47.04 -14.10
CA ASP A 208 -19.81 46.30 -15.29
C ASP A 208 -18.80 45.18 -15.56
N LEU A 209 -19.22 43.93 -15.31
CA LEU A 209 -18.42 42.72 -15.48
C LEU A 209 -18.65 42.13 -16.87
N ILE A 210 -17.62 42.19 -17.71
CA ILE A 210 -17.67 41.72 -19.10
C ILE A 210 -17.08 40.31 -19.21
N VAL A 211 -17.90 39.35 -19.63
CA VAL A 211 -17.52 37.95 -19.87
C VAL A 211 -17.67 37.64 -21.36
N ARG A 212 -16.54 37.37 -22.03
CA ARG A 212 -16.53 37.12 -23.47
C ARG A 212 -17.35 35.88 -23.86
N PRO A 213 -18.26 35.97 -24.86
CA PRO A 213 -19.07 34.84 -25.31
C PRO A 213 -18.24 33.73 -25.97
N ASN A 214 -17.08 34.08 -26.54
CA ASN A 214 -16.11 33.18 -27.16
C ASN A 214 -14.91 32.89 -26.23
N GLY A 215 -15.12 32.91 -24.91
CA GLY A 215 -14.13 32.51 -23.91
C GLY A 215 -14.51 31.21 -23.19
N HIS A 216 -13.82 30.92 -22.09
CA HIS A 216 -14.12 29.80 -21.19
C HIS A 216 -15.42 29.99 -20.37
N GLY A 217 -15.92 31.23 -20.29
CA GLY A 217 -17.12 31.59 -19.54
C GLY A 217 -16.88 31.80 -18.05
N PRO A 218 -17.97 31.87 -17.26
CA PRO A 218 -17.91 31.94 -15.81
C PRO A 218 -17.27 30.68 -15.20
N VAL A 219 -16.36 30.88 -14.24
CA VAL A 219 -15.69 29.79 -13.52
C VAL A 219 -16.66 29.07 -12.58
N TRP A 220 -16.41 27.79 -12.31
CA TRP A 220 -17.10 27.11 -11.22
C TRP A 220 -16.66 27.69 -9.89
N ILE A 221 -17.61 28.16 -9.09
CA ILE A 221 -17.34 28.65 -7.74
C ILE A 221 -18.29 27.96 -6.76
N ALA A 222 -17.75 27.32 -5.73
CA ALA A 222 -18.52 26.60 -4.74
C ALA A 222 -18.62 27.41 -3.43
N PRO A 223 -19.68 27.22 -2.64
CA PRO A 223 -19.65 27.60 -1.23
C PRO A 223 -18.51 26.87 -0.50
N PRO A 224 -18.00 27.43 0.61
CA PRO A 224 -16.91 26.81 1.36
C PRO A 224 -17.25 25.43 1.94
N PHE A 225 -18.53 25.23 2.27
CA PHE A 225 -19.05 23.98 2.82
C PHE A 225 -20.16 23.46 1.92
N VAL A 226 -20.04 22.21 1.48
CA VAL A 226 -21.02 21.56 0.60
C VAL A 226 -21.96 20.62 1.37
N THR A 227 -23.21 20.57 0.92
CA THR A 227 -24.28 19.71 1.47
C THR A 227 -24.16 18.27 0.98
N PRO A 228 -24.79 17.27 1.63
CA PRO A 228 -25.64 17.35 2.83
C PRO A 228 -24.85 17.39 4.15
N PHE A 229 -23.57 17.04 4.16
CA PHE A 229 -22.78 16.86 5.39
C PHE A 229 -21.98 18.10 5.83
N LYS A 230 -22.17 19.26 5.18
CA LYS A 230 -21.43 20.50 5.42
C LYS A 230 -19.92 20.27 5.45
N LYS A 231 -19.41 19.46 4.52
CA LYS A 231 -17.98 19.16 4.42
C LYS A 231 -17.25 20.27 3.66
N ARG A 232 -16.02 20.54 4.07
CA ARG A 232 -15.14 21.52 3.44
C ARG A 232 -14.82 21.14 2.00
N MET A 233 -15.11 22.03 1.06
CA MET A 233 -14.90 21.77 -0.36
C MET A 233 -13.43 21.53 -0.70
N ASP A 234 -12.51 22.27 -0.07
CA ASP A 234 -11.07 22.14 -0.28
C ASP A 234 -10.47 20.83 0.26
N GLN A 235 -11.14 20.16 1.20
CA GLN A 235 -10.72 18.85 1.72
C GLN A 235 -11.24 17.69 0.88
N LEU A 236 -12.46 17.78 0.35
CA LEU A 236 -13.09 16.70 -0.41
C LEU A 236 -12.26 16.30 -1.64
N LEU A 237 -11.65 17.28 -2.32
CA LEU A 237 -10.80 17.04 -3.50
C LEU A 237 -9.58 16.16 -3.19
N ASN A 238 -9.20 16.04 -1.91
CA ASN A 238 -8.04 15.28 -1.44
C ASN A 238 -8.42 13.95 -0.76
N ILE A 239 -9.63 13.43 -0.98
CA ILE A 239 -10.03 12.10 -0.48
C ILE A 239 -9.74 11.03 -1.55
N ARG A 240 -9.05 9.96 -1.17
CA ARG A 240 -8.55 8.95 -2.12
C ARG A 240 -9.64 8.29 -2.95
N TRP A 241 -10.77 7.89 -2.36
CA TRP A 241 -11.83 7.27 -3.16
C TRP A 241 -12.44 8.23 -4.21
N MET A 242 -12.42 9.54 -3.95
CA MET A 242 -12.93 10.54 -4.90
C MET A 242 -12.01 10.66 -6.13
N SER A 243 -10.71 10.39 -6.00
CA SER A 243 -9.78 10.38 -7.15
C SER A 243 -10.10 9.30 -8.18
N TRP A 244 -10.85 8.26 -7.81
CA TRP A 244 -11.23 7.18 -8.72
C TRP A 244 -12.28 7.60 -9.75
N PHE A 245 -13.06 8.64 -9.43
CA PHE A 245 -14.10 9.20 -10.30
C PHE A 245 -13.54 10.11 -11.39
N SER A 246 -12.24 10.40 -11.36
CA SER A 246 -11.56 11.10 -12.44
C SER A 246 -10.69 10.15 -13.27
N PRO A 247 -10.78 10.17 -14.61
CA PRO A 247 -9.84 9.47 -15.48
C PRO A 247 -8.41 9.94 -15.19
N CYS A 248 -7.46 9.04 -14.93
CA CYS A 248 -6.11 9.42 -14.50
C CYS A 248 -5.08 8.37 -14.94
N PRO A 249 -4.17 8.68 -15.89
CA PRO A 249 -3.24 7.70 -16.45
C PRO A 249 -2.17 7.23 -15.46
N TRP A 250 -1.82 8.07 -14.47
CA TRP A 250 -1.00 7.67 -13.32
C TRP A 250 -1.83 7.24 -12.11
N GLY A 251 -3.12 6.95 -12.30
CA GLY A 251 -4.03 6.59 -11.21
C GLY A 251 -3.70 5.25 -10.54
N GLU A 252 -2.99 4.36 -11.24
CA GLU A 252 -2.49 3.10 -10.66
C GLU A 252 -1.55 3.34 -9.48
N GLU A 253 -0.97 4.55 -9.40
CA GLU A 253 -0.05 4.92 -8.32
C GLU A 253 -0.74 5.04 -6.96
N ASP A 254 -2.07 5.15 -6.95
CA ASP A 254 -2.88 5.07 -5.74
C ASP A 254 -2.97 3.65 -5.14
N GLY A 255 -2.60 2.60 -5.90
CA GLY A 255 -2.70 1.20 -5.46
C GLY A 255 -4.05 0.53 -5.76
N TYR A 256 -4.94 1.19 -6.51
CA TYR A 256 -6.31 0.71 -6.82
C TYR A 256 -6.63 0.67 -8.33
N PRO A 257 -5.77 0.08 -9.20
CA PRO A 257 -5.96 0.10 -10.64
C PRO A 257 -7.30 -0.55 -11.07
N GLY A 258 -7.68 -1.67 -10.45
CA GLY A 258 -8.90 -2.40 -10.79
C GLY A 258 -10.19 -1.58 -10.63
N ILE A 259 -10.27 -0.72 -9.60
CA ILE A 259 -11.45 0.13 -9.37
C ILE A 259 -11.57 1.18 -10.47
N ARG A 260 -10.47 1.87 -10.79
CA ARG A 260 -10.48 2.90 -11.84
C ARG A 260 -10.73 2.29 -13.22
N ASN A 261 -10.17 1.12 -13.50
CA ASN A 261 -10.42 0.38 -14.74
C ASN A 261 -11.88 -0.05 -14.88
N PHE A 262 -12.52 -0.49 -13.78
CA PHE A 262 -13.95 -0.76 -13.78
C PHE A 262 -14.77 0.51 -14.05
N LEU A 263 -14.51 1.58 -13.29
CA LEU A 263 -15.27 2.83 -13.34
C LEU A 263 -15.20 3.52 -14.71
N HIS A 264 -14.05 3.55 -15.37
CA HIS A 264 -13.92 4.25 -16.66
C HIS A 264 -13.97 3.30 -17.87
N GLY A 265 -13.54 2.05 -17.71
CA GLY A 265 -13.50 1.07 -18.80
C GLY A 265 -14.84 0.41 -19.12
N THR A 266 -15.72 0.22 -18.13
CA THR A 266 -17.02 -0.45 -18.34
C THR A 266 -18.18 0.53 -18.52
N ALA A 267 -19.23 0.11 -19.25
CA ALA A 267 -20.42 0.94 -19.42
C ALA A 267 -21.15 1.23 -18.10
N VAL A 268 -21.24 0.22 -17.21
CA VAL A 268 -21.83 0.36 -15.87
C VAL A 268 -21.02 1.31 -15.01
N GLY A 269 -19.69 1.17 -15.01
CA GLY A 269 -18.79 2.09 -14.32
C GLY A 269 -18.97 3.53 -14.80
N ARG A 270 -19.03 3.75 -16.12
CA ARG A 270 -19.20 5.10 -16.68
C ARG A 270 -20.53 5.73 -16.29
N PHE A 271 -21.61 4.95 -16.24
CA PHE A 271 -22.89 5.43 -15.71
C PHE A 271 -22.78 5.89 -14.25
N ILE A 272 -22.02 5.18 -13.41
CA ILE A 272 -21.76 5.56 -12.02
C ILE A 272 -20.95 6.87 -11.97
N VAL A 273 -19.90 6.99 -12.79
CA VAL A 273 -19.08 8.20 -12.89
C VAL A 273 -19.91 9.40 -13.34
N ASP A 274 -20.70 9.27 -14.41
CA ASP A 274 -21.57 10.35 -14.91
C ASP A 274 -22.60 10.77 -13.87
N SER A 275 -23.17 9.82 -13.13
CA SER A 275 -24.11 10.09 -12.03
C SER A 275 -23.44 10.85 -10.90
N PHE A 276 -22.23 10.46 -10.49
CA PHE A 276 -21.44 11.16 -9.48
C PHE A 276 -21.19 12.62 -9.87
N TRP A 277 -20.70 12.86 -11.09
CA TRP A 277 -20.42 14.22 -11.56
C TRP A 277 -21.69 15.07 -11.72
N LYS A 278 -22.81 14.45 -12.11
CA LYS A 278 -24.12 15.12 -12.17
C LYS A 278 -24.61 15.55 -10.80
N VAL A 279 -24.48 14.69 -9.78
CA VAL A 279 -24.86 15.02 -8.39
C VAL A 279 -23.95 16.13 -7.85
N LEU A 280 -22.63 15.97 -7.96
CA LEU A 280 -21.66 16.96 -7.48
C LEU A 280 -21.87 18.35 -8.12
N SER A 281 -22.08 18.37 -9.45
CA SER A 281 -22.38 19.61 -10.18
C SER A 281 -23.73 20.20 -9.76
N GLY A 282 -24.74 19.35 -9.58
CA GLY A 282 -26.09 19.74 -9.15
C GLY A 282 -26.08 20.42 -7.79
N ASP A 283 -25.36 19.85 -6.81
CA ASP A 283 -25.27 20.40 -5.47
C ASP A 283 -24.70 21.83 -5.46
N VAL A 284 -23.63 22.09 -6.22
CA VAL A 284 -23.04 23.43 -6.32
C VAL A 284 -23.98 24.40 -7.05
N LEU A 285 -24.62 23.97 -8.14
CA LEU A 285 -25.58 24.81 -8.87
C LEU A 285 -26.80 25.17 -8.01
N SER A 286 -27.32 24.21 -7.25
CA SER A 286 -28.43 24.42 -6.31
C SER A 286 -28.04 25.33 -5.16
N ALA A 287 -26.83 25.16 -4.59
CA ALA A 287 -26.37 25.99 -3.48
C ALA A 287 -26.16 27.45 -3.86
N ASN A 288 -25.72 27.73 -5.10
CA ASN A 288 -25.54 29.09 -5.59
C ASN A 288 -26.83 29.73 -6.12
N ALA A 289 -27.89 28.94 -6.36
CA ALA A 289 -29.19 29.38 -6.84
C ALA A 289 -29.10 30.33 -8.07
N TYR A 290 -28.27 29.98 -9.06
CA TYR A 290 -28.01 30.85 -10.22
C TYR A 290 -29.29 31.27 -10.97
N ASP A 291 -30.29 30.40 -11.02
CA ASP A 291 -31.56 30.66 -11.71
C ASP A 291 -32.55 31.52 -10.90
N SER A 292 -32.17 31.99 -9.70
CA SER A 292 -33.01 32.83 -8.84
C SER A 292 -33.16 34.29 -9.32
N HIS A 293 -32.27 34.76 -10.20
CA HIS A 293 -32.30 36.13 -10.72
C HIS A 293 -31.74 36.18 -12.15
N PRO A 294 -32.35 36.93 -13.09
CA PRO A 294 -31.89 36.99 -14.48
C PRO A 294 -30.42 37.40 -14.64
N GLU A 295 -29.97 38.36 -13.83
CA GLU A 295 -28.58 38.84 -13.87
C GLU A 295 -27.59 37.79 -13.34
N LEU A 296 -27.99 37.06 -12.29
CA LEU A 296 -27.15 36.03 -11.69
C LEU A 296 -27.04 34.80 -12.60
N GLN A 297 -28.09 34.51 -13.37
CA GLN A 297 -28.12 33.40 -14.33
C GLN A 297 -26.99 33.51 -15.37
N LYS A 298 -26.57 34.72 -15.72
CA LYS A 298 -25.45 34.98 -16.64
C LYS A 298 -24.10 34.42 -16.11
N LEU A 299 -23.95 34.25 -14.80
CA LEU A 299 -22.75 33.71 -14.15
C LEU A 299 -22.79 32.18 -13.95
N LYS A 300 -23.83 31.50 -14.44
CA LYS A 300 -23.91 30.04 -14.38
C LYS A 300 -22.82 29.42 -15.26
N PRO A 301 -21.99 28.48 -14.75
CA PRO A 301 -20.95 27.84 -15.55
C PRO A 301 -21.50 27.15 -16.80
N TRP A 302 -20.81 27.29 -17.94
CA TRP A 302 -21.30 26.81 -19.23
C TRP A 302 -21.06 25.33 -19.50
N HIS A 303 -20.10 24.73 -18.80
CA HIS A 303 -19.67 23.35 -18.99
C HIS A 303 -19.71 22.59 -17.66
N SER A 304 -19.92 21.27 -17.73
CA SER A 304 -19.92 20.39 -16.55
C SER A 304 -18.61 20.50 -15.76
N ALA A 305 -18.69 20.39 -14.43
CA ALA A 305 -17.53 20.37 -13.54
C ALA A 305 -16.53 19.25 -13.89
N PHE A 306 -16.97 18.22 -14.63
CA PHE A 306 -16.07 17.21 -15.17
C PHE A 306 -14.97 17.87 -16.02
N TRP A 307 -15.26 18.76 -16.98
CA TRP A 307 -14.34 19.16 -18.06
C TRP A 307 -13.40 20.35 -17.79
N ILE A 308 -13.51 21.00 -16.64
CA ILE A 308 -12.97 22.36 -16.42
C ILE A 308 -11.54 22.45 -15.86
N GLY A 309 -10.95 21.33 -15.43
CA GLY A 309 -9.63 21.32 -14.80
C GLY A 309 -9.63 22.12 -13.50
N SER A 310 -8.51 22.79 -13.22
CA SER A 310 -8.32 23.65 -12.05
C SER A 310 -9.12 24.96 -12.08
N GLY A 311 -10.00 25.16 -13.07
CA GLY A 311 -11.01 26.23 -13.13
C GLY A 311 -12.14 26.08 -12.09
N LEU A 312 -11.80 25.71 -10.86
CA LEU A 312 -12.68 25.54 -9.71
C LEU A 312 -12.26 26.53 -8.61
N SER A 313 -13.22 27.21 -7.99
CA SER A 313 -12.97 28.24 -6.98
C SER A 313 -13.93 28.13 -5.80
N ILE A 314 -13.64 28.85 -4.71
CA ILE A 314 -14.47 28.88 -3.49
C ILE A 314 -14.83 30.34 -3.18
N LEU A 315 -16.09 30.58 -2.79
CA LEU A 315 -16.55 31.88 -2.29
C LEU A 315 -15.86 32.21 -0.96
N ASN A 316 -15.17 33.33 -0.86
CA ASN A 316 -14.41 33.72 0.34
C ASN A 316 -14.62 35.17 0.80
N TYR A 317 -15.75 35.76 0.40
CA TYR A 317 -16.12 37.15 0.65
C TYR A 317 -16.90 37.30 1.97
N ASP A 318 -16.82 38.48 2.59
CA ASP A 318 -17.51 38.75 3.87
C ASP A 318 -19.03 38.97 3.66
N SER A 319 -19.42 39.39 2.45
CA SER A 319 -20.80 39.48 1.98
C SER A 319 -20.98 38.70 0.68
N SER A 320 -22.22 38.30 0.38
CA SER A 320 -22.52 37.51 -0.81
C SER A 320 -22.26 38.32 -2.09
N LEU A 321 -21.26 37.89 -2.87
CA LEU A 321 -21.01 38.43 -4.21
C LEU A 321 -22.25 38.38 -5.10
N PHE A 322 -23.06 37.32 -4.96
CA PHE A 322 -24.26 37.13 -5.77
C PHE A 322 -25.41 38.06 -5.34
N ASP A 323 -25.44 38.52 -4.09
CA ASP A 323 -26.39 39.55 -3.66
C ASP A 323 -26.05 40.88 -4.33
N LEU A 324 -24.76 41.24 -4.43
CA LEU A 324 -24.32 42.43 -5.17
C LEU A 324 -24.70 42.41 -6.66
N VAL A 325 -24.73 41.21 -7.28
CA VAL A 325 -25.21 41.03 -8.65
C VAL A 325 -26.73 41.24 -8.73
N LYS A 326 -27.49 40.70 -7.78
CA LYS A 326 -28.96 40.86 -7.72
C LYS A 326 -29.38 42.30 -7.44
N GLU A 327 -28.60 43.02 -6.64
CA GLU A 327 -28.81 44.42 -6.29
C GLU A 327 -28.41 45.39 -7.43
N GLY A 328 -27.79 44.90 -8.50
CA GLY A 328 -27.35 45.71 -9.65
C GLY A 328 -26.05 46.48 -9.42
N LYS A 329 -25.34 46.21 -8.31
CA LYS A 329 -23.99 46.75 -8.04
C LYS A 329 -22.93 46.13 -8.92
N ILE A 330 -23.14 44.88 -9.34
CA ILE A 330 -22.36 44.20 -10.37
C ILE A 330 -23.30 43.82 -11.51
N ARG A 331 -23.16 44.47 -12.67
CA ARG A 331 -23.92 44.20 -13.89
C ARG A 331 -23.09 43.30 -14.80
N VAL A 332 -23.67 42.20 -15.28
CA VAL A 332 -22.94 41.17 -16.01
C VAL A 332 -23.30 41.25 -17.50
N HIS A 333 -22.28 41.38 -18.33
CA HIS A 333 -22.41 41.47 -19.79
C HIS A 333 -21.74 40.27 -20.45
N ILE A 334 -22.51 39.42 -21.13
CA ILE A 334 -21.95 38.35 -21.96
C ILE A 334 -21.68 38.91 -23.36
N ASP A 335 -20.58 39.64 -23.51
CA ASP A 335 -20.26 40.37 -24.73
C ASP A 335 -18.74 40.58 -24.89
N ASN A 336 -18.33 41.14 -26.03
CA ASN A 336 -16.97 41.62 -26.28
C ASN A 336 -16.94 43.14 -26.26
N ILE A 337 -15.83 43.72 -25.80
CA ILE A 337 -15.53 45.13 -26.03
C ILE A 337 -15.17 45.28 -27.51
N SER A 338 -15.87 46.18 -28.21
CA SER A 338 -15.61 46.50 -29.61
C SER A 338 -14.56 47.60 -29.75
N ARG A 339 -14.79 48.73 -29.08
CA ARG A 339 -13.88 49.89 -29.09
C ARG A 339 -14.02 50.69 -27.80
N LEU A 340 -13.04 51.55 -27.54
CA LEU A 340 -13.06 52.50 -26.43
C LEU A 340 -13.28 53.92 -26.94
N GLU A 341 -14.01 54.70 -26.14
CA GLU A 341 -14.28 56.13 -26.33
C GLU A 341 -13.90 56.87 -25.03
N PRO A 342 -13.77 58.21 -25.03
CA PRO A 342 -13.43 58.94 -23.81
C PRO A 342 -14.37 58.60 -22.65
N HIS A 343 -13.81 57.97 -21.60
CA HIS A 343 -14.51 57.45 -20.43
C HIS A 343 -15.71 56.55 -20.73
N ARG A 344 -15.67 55.81 -21.84
CA ARG A 344 -16.76 54.95 -22.27
C ARG A 344 -16.27 53.68 -22.98
N VAL A 345 -16.95 52.57 -22.69
CA VAL A 345 -16.71 51.25 -23.30
C VAL A 345 -17.89 50.91 -24.20
N ILE A 346 -17.61 50.62 -25.47
CA ILE A 346 -18.64 50.22 -26.44
C ILE A 346 -18.55 48.71 -26.66
N LEU A 347 -19.63 48.00 -26.35
CA LEU A 347 -19.73 46.56 -26.54
C LEU A 347 -20.12 46.21 -27.99
N ALA A 348 -19.84 44.98 -28.42
CA ALA A 348 -20.17 44.52 -29.77
C ALA A 348 -21.69 44.45 -30.04
N SER A 349 -22.51 44.33 -29.00
CA SER A 349 -23.98 44.49 -29.10
C SER A 349 -24.44 45.93 -29.37
N GLY A 350 -23.55 46.93 -29.25
CA GLY A 350 -23.88 48.35 -29.32
C GLY A 350 -24.24 48.97 -27.96
N VAL A 351 -24.18 48.21 -26.86
CA VAL A 351 -24.36 48.76 -25.50
C VAL A 351 -23.19 49.70 -25.16
N GLU A 352 -23.52 50.87 -24.64
CA GLU A 352 -22.57 51.88 -24.17
C GLU A 352 -22.49 51.87 -22.65
N ILE A 353 -21.28 51.82 -22.10
CA ILE A 353 -21.02 51.79 -20.66
C ILE A 353 -20.08 52.94 -20.32
N ASP A 354 -20.55 53.89 -19.50
CA ASP A 354 -19.66 54.92 -18.95
C ASP A 354 -18.70 54.26 -17.93
N ALA A 355 -17.40 54.48 -18.08
CA ALA A 355 -16.39 53.84 -17.26
C ALA A 355 -15.21 54.80 -17.00
N GLU A 356 -14.81 54.88 -15.73
CA GLU A 356 -13.66 55.68 -15.31
C GLU A 356 -12.39 54.83 -15.21
N ALA A 357 -12.52 53.50 -15.10
CA ALA A 357 -11.42 52.55 -15.06
C ALA A 357 -11.78 51.21 -15.73
N ILE A 358 -10.79 50.55 -16.33
CA ILE A 358 -10.91 49.20 -16.89
C ILE A 358 -9.86 48.28 -16.25
N VAL A 359 -10.31 47.22 -15.59
CA VAL A 359 -9.42 46.21 -15.01
C VAL A 359 -9.57 44.87 -15.72
N CYS A 360 -8.52 44.45 -16.43
CA CYS A 360 -8.49 43.22 -17.19
C CYS A 360 -8.05 42.04 -16.32
N SER A 361 -8.98 41.14 -16.00
CA SER A 361 -8.74 39.85 -15.34
C SER A 361 -8.72 38.71 -16.38
N THR A 362 -7.89 38.89 -17.40
CA THR A 362 -7.92 38.14 -18.68
C THR A 362 -6.93 36.97 -18.76
N GLY A 363 -6.38 36.57 -17.60
CA GLY A 363 -5.53 35.40 -17.46
C GLY A 363 -4.06 35.69 -17.73
N TRP A 364 -3.31 34.62 -18.02
CA TRP A 364 -1.84 34.66 -18.04
C TRP A 364 -1.29 33.98 -19.29
N LYS A 365 -0.22 34.53 -19.84
CA LYS A 365 0.62 33.83 -20.82
C LYS A 365 1.39 32.74 -20.08
N LYS A 366 1.50 31.56 -20.69
CA LYS A 366 2.06 30.37 -20.04
C LYS A 366 3.53 30.15 -20.39
N GLU A 367 4.00 30.84 -21.43
CA GLU A 367 5.37 30.85 -21.87
C GLU A 367 6.25 31.61 -20.87
N SER A 368 7.40 31.02 -20.52
CA SER A 368 8.42 31.71 -19.73
C SER A 368 9.00 32.87 -20.52
N THR A 369 9.26 34.00 -19.86
CA THR A 369 10.00 35.13 -20.45
C THR A 369 11.50 34.88 -20.53
N ILE A 370 11.99 33.86 -19.83
CA ILE A 370 13.40 33.47 -19.85
C ILE A 370 13.77 32.93 -21.23
N LYS A 371 14.78 33.54 -21.84
CA LYS A 371 15.35 33.06 -23.10
C LYS A 371 16.35 31.95 -22.82
N PHE A 372 16.46 30.99 -23.73
CA PHE A 372 17.50 29.96 -23.68
C PHE A 372 18.42 30.09 -24.89
N ALA A 373 19.73 30.00 -24.68
CA ALA A 373 20.72 29.94 -25.75
C ALA A 373 21.68 28.75 -25.56
N GLY A 374 22.30 28.31 -26.66
CA GLY A 374 23.14 27.10 -26.67
C GLY A 374 22.37 25.78 -26.51
N LEU A 375 21.03 25.84 -26.47
CA LEU A 375 20.14 24.70 -26.62
C LEU A 375 19.65 24.68 -28.08
N GLY A 376 19.71 23.51 -28.74
CA GLY A 376 19.10 23.35 -30.07
C GLY A 376 17.58 23.54 -30.00
N GLU A 377 16.94 23.83 -31.15
CA GLU A 377 15.52 24.23 -31.25
C GLU A 377 14.55 23.25 -30.55
N GLU A 378 14.92 21.97 -30.40
CA GLU A 378 14.07 20.93 -29.83
C GLU A 378 14.44 20.48 -28.41
N LYS A 379 15.50 21.00 -27.78
CA LYS A 379 16.05 20.39 -26.54
C LYS A 379 15.22 20.61 -25.27
N LEU A 380 14.38 21.63 -25.20
CA LEU A 380 13.41 21.75 -24.11
C LEU A 380 12.11 20.99 -24.41
N GLY A 381 11.85 20.62 -25.66
CA GLY A 381 10.69 19.80 -26.06
C GLY A 381 11.05 18.32 -26.26
N LEU A 382 10.19 17.61 -26.99
CA LEU A 382 10.56 16.29 -27.54
C LEU A 382 11.38 16.51 -28.83
N PRO A 383 12.53 15.85 -28.99
CA PRO A 383 13.42 16.00 -30.15
C PRO A 383 12.93 15.17 -31.35
N ILE A 384 11.73 15.46 -31.84
CA ILE A 384 11.04 14.67 -32.86
C ILE A 384 10.54 15.56 -34.00
N THR A 385 10.58 15.04 -35.22
CA THR A 385 10.06 15.77 -36.39
C THR A 385 8.55 16.00 -36.29
N ALA A 386 8.03 17.00 -37.00
CA ALA A 386 6.59 17.29 -37.02
C ALA A 386 5.74 16.07 -37.49
N THR A 387 6.27 15.26 -38.39
CA THR A 387 5.60 14.05 -38.89
C THR A 387 5.55 12.95 -37.83
N GLU A 388 6.67 12.68 -37.17
CA GLU A 388 6.74 11.70 -36.07
C GLU A 388 5.86 12.12 -34.90
N LYS A 389 5.89 13.40 -34.55
CA LYS A 389 5.01 13.98 -33.53
C LYS A 389 3.54 13.71 -33.82
N ARG A 390 3.09 13.93 -35.07
CA ARG A 390 1.70 13.67 -35.45
C ARG A 390 1.33 12.20 -35.30
N SER A 391 2.24 11.28 -35.64
CA SER A 391 2.05 9.85 -35.45
C SER A 391 1.95 9.46 -33.98
N LEU A 392 2.87 9.98 -33.14
CA LEU A 392 2.86 9.76 -31.70
C LEU A 392 1.61 10.36 -31.04
N ASP A 393 1.19 11.54 -31.47
CA ASP A 393 -0.05 12.19 -31.00
C ASP A 393 -1.27 11.31 -31.30
N GLN A 394 -1.37 10.77 -32.51
CA GLN A 394 -2.47 9.86 -32.88
C GLN A 394 -2.46 8.55 -32.08
N SER A 395 -1.28 7.98 -31.85
CA SER A 395 -1.12 6.76 -31.04
C SER A 395 -1.51 7.01 -29.58
N ALA A 396 -1.04 8.11 -28.99
CA ALA A 396 -1.37 8.50 -27.62
C ALA A 396 -2.86 8.85 -27.47
N ASP A 397 -3.46 9.57 -28.43
CA ASP A 397 -4.90 9.85 -28.47
C ASP A 397 -5.71 8.54 -28.46
N ALA A 398 -5.36 7.57 -29.31
CA ALA A 398 -6.00 6.26 -29.35
C ALA A 398 -5.85 5.50 -28.02
N LYS A 399 -4.68 5.58 -27.38
CA LYS A 399 -4.42 4.96 -26.08
C LYS A 399 -5.28 5.61 -24.98
N VAL A 400 -5.34 6.94 -24.91
CA VAL A 400 -6.18 7.68 -23.96
C VAL A 400 -7.65 7.29 -24.11
N LEU A 401 -8.15 7.27 -25.34
CA LEU A 401 -9.56 6.95 -25.60
C LEU A 401 -9.91 5.47 -25.37
N SER A 402 -8.94 4.56 -25.52
CA SER A 402 -9.17 3.15 -25.17
C SER A 402 -9.21 2.94 -23.65
N LEU A 403 -8.36 3.64 -22.89
CA LEU A 403 -8.37 3.62 -21.42
C LEU A 403 -9.61 4.33 -20.84
N TYR A 404 -10.01 5.45 -21.45
CA TYR A 404 -11.07 6.31 -20.97
C TYR A 404 -12.06 6.68 -22.08
N PRO A 405 -12.94 5.76 -22.51
CA PRO A 405 -13.86 5.99 -23.64
C PRO A 405 -14.76 7.22 -23.48
N ARG A 406 -15.09 7.59 -22.23
CA ARG A 406 -15.91 8.77 -21.92
C ARG A 406 -15.31 10.08 -22.44
N LEU A 407 -13.98 10.14 -22.58
CA LEU A 407 -13.28 11.34 -23.03
C LEU A 407 -13.51 11.66 -24.50
N ALA A 408 -13.99 10.70 -25.31
CA ALA A 408 -14.36 10.96 -26.71
C ALA A 408 -15.54 11.94 -26.84
N GLU A 409 -16.37 12.04 -25.81
CA GLU A 409 -17.58 12.88 -25.77
C GLU A 409 -17.31 14.26 -25.16
N GLN A 410 -16.28 14.96 -25.67
CA GLN A 410 -15.94 16.32 -25.23
C GLN A 410 -17.10 17.30 -25.48
N PRO A 411 -17.27 18.33 -24.63
CA PRO A 411 -18.30 19.34 -24.85
C PRO A 411 -17.99 20.18 -26.08
N LYS A 412 -19.04 20.67 -26.75
CA LYS A 412 -18.89 21.68 -27.82
C LYS A 412 -18.42 22.99 -27.20
N LEU A 413 -17.17 23.35 -27.46
CA LEU A 413 -16.56 24.59 -26.97
C LEU A 413 -17.13 25.80 -27.72
N ARG A 414 -17.25 26.92 -27.01
CA ARG A 414 -17.70 28.22 -27.57
C ARG A 414 -16.58 29.01 -28.24
N PHE A 415 -15.36 28.50 -28.16
CA PHE A 415 -14.16 29.06 -28.75
C PHE A 415 -13.44 27.96 -29.54
N GLN A 416 -12.61 28.36 -30.49
CA GLN A 416 -11.65 27.43 -31.09
C GLN A 416 -10.47 27.26 -30.14
N PRO A 417 -10.19 26.04 -29.66
CA PRO A 417 -8.94 25.76 -28.96
C PRO A 417 -7.77 26.21 -29.81
N LYS A 418 -6.77 26.82 -29.18
CA LYS A 418 -5.51 27.06 -29.87
C LYS A 418 -4.91 25.71 -30.24
N GLU A 419 -4.37 25.58 -31.46
CA GLU A 419 -3.43 24.51 -31.77
C GLU A 419 -2.16 24.77 -30.95
N ALA A 420 -2.16 24.26 -29.73
CA ALA A 420 -1.05 24.39 -28.80
C ALA A 420 -0.25 23.10 -28.75
N ASN A 421 1.06 23.26 -28.59
CA ASN A 421 1.93 22.15 -28.26
C ASN A 421 2.00 22.08 -26.73
N PRO A 422 1.40 21.06 -26.10
CA PRO A 422 1.41 20.97 -24.64
C PRO A 422 2.84 20.89 -24.11
N LEU A 423 3.04 21.37 -22.89
CA LEU A 423 4.32 21.29 -22.20
C LEU A 423 4.69 19.82 -21.95
N ARG A 424 5.72 19.33 -22.65
CA ARG A 424 6.11 17.91 -22.72
C ARG A 424 7.34 17.61 -21.88
N TYR A 425 7.15 17.58 -20.55
CA TYR A 425 8.20 17.28 -19.59
C TYR A 425 7.93 15.96 -18.86
N TYR A 426 8.98 15.17 -18.64
CA TYR A 426 8.97 13.99 -17.79
C TYR A 426 8.57 14.40 -16.36
N ARG A 427 7.59 13.68 -15.79
CA ARG A 427 6.95 14.03 -14.50
C ARG A 427 6.44 15.47 -14.39
N PHE A 428 6.24 16.14 -15.52
CA PHE A 428 5.92 17.57 -15.63
C PHE A 428 7.03 18.53 -15.15
N MET A 429 8.26 18.04 -14.97
CA MET A 429 9.37 18.81 -14.39
C MET A 429 10.62 18.83 -15.26
N VAL A 430 10.96 17.75 -15.95
CA VAL A 430 12.27 17.61 -16.63
C VAL A 430 12.09 17.45 -18.13
N PRO A 431 12.73 18.28 -18.99
CA PRO A 431 12.77 18.02 -20.44
C PRO A 431 13.34 16.64 -20.74
N SER A 432 12.77 15.90 -21.70
CA SER A 432 13.19 14.52 -22.00
C SER A 432 14.69 14.39 -22.26
N THR A 433 15.27 15.34 -23.01
CA THR A 433 16.70 15.37 -23.34
C THR A 433 17.63 15.65 -22.15
N MET A 434 17.09 16.01 -20.99
CA MET A 434 17.84 16.41 -19.79
C MET A 434 17.66 15.42 -18.62
N VAL A 435 16.85 14.37 -18.80
CA VAL A 435 16.61 13.35 -17.76
C VAL A 435 17.91 12.64 -17.36
N SER A 436 18.80 12.38 -18.33
CA SER A 436 20.11 11.77 -18.09
C SER A 436 21.13 12.74 -17.50
N CYS A 437 21.11 14.03 -17.91
CA CYS A 437 22.05 15.05 -17.42
C CYS A 437 21.80 15.45 -15.96
N ARG A 438 20.55 15.36 -15.49
CA ARG A 438 20.16 15.64 -14.08
C ARG A 438 20.64 17.00 -13.58
N ASN A 439 20.58 18.03 -14.41
CA ASN A 439 21.08 19.37 -14.06
C ASN A 439 20.11 20.52 -14.37
N LEU A 440 18.90 20.21 -14.85
CA LEU A 440 17.82 21.16 -15.07
C LEU A 440 16.49 20.54 -14.66
N ALA A 441 15.69 21.27 -13.90
CA ALA A 441 14.31 20.92 -13.61
C ALA A 441 13.43 22.18 -13.52
N PHE A 442 12.15 22.02 -13.82
CA PHE A 442 11.13 23.04 -13.67
C PHE A 442 10.22 22.66 -12.51
N ALA A 443 10.05 23.57 -11.55
CA ALA A 443 9.18 23.37 -10.40
C ALA A 443 7.90 24.19 -10.57
N GLY A 444 6.73 23.58 -10.33
CA GLY A 444 5.45 24.30 -10.38
C GLY A 444 4.90 24.58 -11.77
N MET A 445 5.35 23.85 -12.79
CA MET A 445 4.76 23.90 -14.15
C MET A 445 3.48 23.04 -14.25
N ILE A 446 2.65 23.10 -13.21
CA ILE A 446 1.38 22.38 -13.09
C ILE A 446 0.32 23.34 -12.56
N SER A 447 -0.93 23.20 -13.03
CA SER A 447 -2.09 23.89 -12.47
C SER A 447 -2.88 22.92 -11.61
N THR A 448 -2.98 23.20 -10.30
CA THR A 448 -3.59 22.29 -9.33
C THR A 448 -4.15 23.01 -8.11
N VAL A 449 -5.16 22.40 -7.49
CA VAL A 449 -5.78 22.86 -6.24
C VAL A 449 -4.99 22.44 -4.98
N SER A 450 -4.04 21.51 -5.11
CA SER A 450 -3.24 20.96 -4.00
C SER A 450 -1.81 21.52 -4.00
N THR A 451 -1.69 22.84 -4.23
CA THR A 451 -0.41 23.52 -4.48
C THR A 451 0.66 23.22 -3.43
N ALA A 452 0.33 23.31 -2.13
CA ALA A 452 1.33 23.21 -1.07
C ALA A 452 1.93 21.79 -0.96
N THR A 453 1.11 20.75 -1.06
CA THR A 453 1.54 19.35 -1.08
C THR A 453 2.36 19.05 -2.32
N CYS A 454 1.87 19.43 -3.50
CA CYS A 454 2.61 19.25 -4.76
C CYS A 454 3.95 19.98 -4.75
N ALA A 455 4.01 21.21 -4.24
CA ALA A 455 5.25 21.98 -4.15
C ALA A 455 6.30 21.30 -3.27
N THR A 456 5.87 20.79 -2.11
CA THR A 456 6.75 20.08 -1.18
C THR A 456 7.35 18.83 -1.81
N ILE A 457 6.48 17.99 -2.41
CA ILE A 457 6.90 16.71 -3.00
C ILE A 457 7.70 16.92 -4.29
N GLN A 458 7.32 17.86 -5.15
CA GLN A 458 8.13 18.23 -6.33
C GLN A 458 9.51 18.77 -5.90
N GLY A 459 9.57 19.64 -4.88
CA GLY A 459 10.84 20.17 -4.38
C GLY A 459 11.77 19.05 -3.91
N HIS A 460 11.24 18.09 -3.14
CA HIS A 460 11.98 16.91 -2.70
C HIS A 460 12.42 16.03 -3.87
N TRP A 461 11.50 15.70 -4.79
CA TRP A 461 11.80 14.91 -5.98
C TRP A 461 12.88 15.55 -6.83
N ILE A 462 12.82 16.86 -7.07
CA ILE A 462 13.82 17.61 -7.84
C ILE A 462 15.18 17.55 -7.14
N ALA A 463 15.24 17.76 -5.82
CA ALA A 463 16.49 17.71 -5.08
C ALA A 463 17.16 16.31 -5.14
N ALA A 464 16.38 15.24 -5.02
CA ALA A 464 16.85 13.87 -5.17
C ALA A 464 17.25 13.55 -6.63
N PHE A 465 16.47 13.98 -7.61
CA PHE A 465 16.75 13.83 -9.04
C PHE A 465 18.07 14.48 -9.45
N LEU A 466 18.28 15.75 -9.08
CA LEU A 466 19.50 16.49 -9.39
C LEU A 466 20.72 15.92 -8.68
N GLY A 467 20.52 15.33 -7.49
CA GLY A 467 21.52 14.55 -6.75
C GLY A 467 21.73 13.13 -7.26
N GLY A 468 20.87 12.67 -8.18
CA GLY A 468 20.92 11.34 -8.77
C GLY A 468 20.52 10.19 -7.86
N LYS A 469 19.73 10.45 -6.81
CA LYS A 469 19.32 9.51 -5.76
C LYS A 469 17.82 9.15 -5.81
N LEU A 470 17.22 9.07 -7.00
CA LEU A 470 15.85 8.53 -7.13
C LEU A 470 15.90 7.00 -7.11
N ASP A 471 14.95 6.38 -6.41
CA ASP A 471 14.79 4.92 -6.33
C ASP A 471 14.17 4.34 -7.60
N ARG A 472 13.21 5.06 -8.19
CA ARG A 472 12.61 4.70 -9.48
C ARG A 472 13.04 5.71 -10.53
N THR A 473 13.78 5.22 -11.52
CA THR A 473 14.17 5.98 -12.72
C THR A 473 13.64 5.29 -13.97
N PRO A 474 13.36 6.02 -15.06
CA PRO A 474 12.92 5.40 -16.31
C PRO A 474 13.96 4.40 -16.82
N ALA A 475 13.51 3.28 -17.38
CA ALA A 475 14.37 2.22 -17.90
C ALA A 475 14.94 2.55 -19.29
N SER A 476 14.28 3.43 -20.05
CA SER A 476 14.72 3.83 -21.39
C SER A 476 14.20 5.22 -21.79
N GLU A 477 14.79 5.81 -22.82
CA GLU A 477 14.30 7.06 -23.43
C GLU A 477 12.89 6.89 -24.02
N GLN A 478 12.58 5.73 -24.60
CA GLN A 478 11.26 5.42 -25.14
C GLN A 478 10.17 5.46 -24.05
N GLU A 479 10.46 4.95 -22.85
CA GLU A 479 9.52 5.01 -21.73
C GLU A 479 9.21 6.45 -21.32
N ILE A 480 10.22 7.32 -21.33
CA ILE A 480 10.07 8.75 -21.06
C ILE A 480 9.14 9.38 -22.10
N GLU A 481 9.37 9.11 -23.38
CA GLU A 481 8.55 9.62 -24.47
C GLU A 481 7.11 9.13 -24.37
N ASP A 482 6.89 7.82 -24.24
CA ASP A 482 5.57 7.21 -24.17
C ASP A 482 4.74 7.79 -23.01
N GLU A 483 5.37 8.01 -21.86
CA GLU A 483 4.74 8.61 -20.70
C GLU A 483 4.38 10.08 -20.93
N ILE A 484 5.33 10.88 -21.42
CA ILE A 484 5.11 12.29 -21.75
C ILE A 484 3.95 12.42 -22.74
N MET A 485 3.94 11.58 -23.78
CA MET A 485 2.90 11.54 -24.80
C MET A 485 1.54 11.20 -24.19
N LEU A 486 1.47 10.12 -23.41
CA LEU A 486 0.23 9.69 -22.75
C LEU A 486 -0.33 10.76 -21.81
N HIS A 487 0.50 11.34 -20.95
CA HIS A 487 0.07 12.30 -19.95
C HIS A 487 -0.37 13.62 -20.56
N THR A 488 0.36 14.14 -21.54
CA THR A 488 0.02 15.41 -22.18
C THR A 488 -1.21 15.29 -23.07
N GLN A 489 -1.36 14.19 -23.82
CA GLN A 489 -2.59 13.98 -24.59
C GLN A 489 -3.79 13.69 -23.70
N TRP A 490 -3.61 12.97 -22.59
CA TRP A 490 -4.67 12.83 -21.60
C TRP A 490 -5.18 14.19 -21.13
N GLY A 491 -4.30 15.17 -20.86
CA GLY A 491 -4.69 16.53 -20.46
C GLY A 491 -5.60 17.21 -21.49
N LYS A 492 -5.22 17.15 -22.77
CA LYS A 492 -6.00 17.69 -23.90
C LYS A 492 -7.40 17.07 -23.97
N TRP A 493 -7.51 15.76 -23.76
CA TRP A 493 -8.79 15.05 -23.79
C TRP A 493 -9.63 15.27 -22.53
N ARG A 494 -8.99 15.32 -21.37
CA ARG A 494 -9.63 15.42 -20.06
C ARG A 494 -10.14 16.82 -19.77
N TYR A 495 -9.36 17.86 -20.10
CA TYR A 495 -9.64 19.24 -19.71
C TYR A 495 -9.69 20.22 -20.89
N PRO A 496 -10.59 20.00 -21.87
CA PRO A 496 -10.74 20.89 -23.03
C PRO A 496 -11.30 22.27 -22.65
N CYS A 497 -11.94 22.40 -21.49
CA CYS A 497 -12.44 23.68 -20.96
C CYS A 497 -11.44 24.36 -20.02
N GLY A 498 -10.33 23.71 -19.68
CA GLY A 498 -9.26 24.21 -18.81
C GLY A 498 -7.96 24.45 -19.60
N TYR A 499 -6.82 24.18 -18.96
CA TYR A 499 -5.49 24.35 -19.56
C TYR A 499 -4.88 23.07 -20.11
N GLY A 500 -5.61 21.95 -20.15
CA GLY A 500 -5.06 20.62 -20.42
C GLY A 500 -4.39 20.45 -21.79
N ALA A 501 -4.72 21.30 -22.77
CA ALA A 501 -4.07 21.32 -24.08
C ALA A 501 -2.71 22.07 -24.08
N ASP A 502 -2.46 22.92 -23.09
CA ASP A 502 -1.27 23.76 -22.99
C ASP A 502 -0.28 23.25 -21.94
N LEU A 503 -0.79 22.85 -20.77
CA LEU A 503 0.02 22.46 -19.61
C LEU A 503 -0.71 21.43 -18.73
N PRO A 504 0.01 20.74 -17.83
CA PRO A 504 -0.58 19.78 -16.92
C PRO A 504 -1.55 20.49 -15.96
N ASP A 505 -2.84 20.19 -16.13
CA ASP A 505 -3.94 20.77 -15.37
C ASP A 505 -4.70 19.62 -14.71
N PHE A 506 -4.83 19.63 -13.38
CA PHE A 506 -5.56 18.56 -12.68
C PHE A 506 -6.02 18.95 -11.28
N VAL A 507 -7.09 18.26 -10.84
CA VAL A 507 -7.78 18.52 -9.56
C VAL A 507 -7.72 17.27 -8.70
N PHE A 508 -8.57 16.28 -9.00
CA PHE A 508 -8.65 15.01 -8.27
C PHE A 508 -7.42 14.12 -8.49
N GLU A 509 -6.68 14.36 -9.58
CA GLU A 509 -5.47 13.60 -9.92
C GLU A 509 -4.22 14.06 -9.16
N GLY A 510 -4.34 15.13 -8.36
CA GLY A 510 -3.23 15.69 -7.57
C GLY A 510 -2.69 14.72 -6.51
N LEU A 511 -3.56 13.95 -5.84
CA LEU A 511 -3.12 12.93 -4.89
C LEU A 511 -2.37 11.77 -5.59
N PRO A 512 -2.91 11.13 -6.65
CA PRO A 512 -2.14 10.13 -7.39
C PRO A 512 -0.85 10.69 -8.00
N TYR A 513 -0.81 11.97 -8.38
CA TYR A 513 0.43 12.62 -8.83
C TYR A 513 1.47 12.67 -7.71
N CYS A 514 1.07 13.07 -6.50
CA CYS A 514 1.94 13.03 -5.33
C CYS A 514 2.44 11.61 -5.02
N ASN A 515 1.55 10.61 -5.09
CA ASN A 515 1.89 9.20 -4.93
C ASN A 515 2.96 8.74 -5.94
N MET A 516 2.83 9.15 -7.21
CA MET A 516 3.79 8.80 -8.27
C MET A 516 5.20 9.33 -7.94
N LEU A 517 5.31 10.59 -7.53
CA LEU A 517 6.59 11.20 -7.16
C LEU A 517 7.17 10.59 -5.88
N MET A 518 6.33 10.30 -4.89
CA MET A 518 6.76 9.64 -3.64
C MET A 518 7.28 8.23 -3.89
N LYS A 519 6.66 7.48 -4.80
CA LYS A 519 7.18 6.17 -5.22
C LYS A 519 8.51 6.28 -5.96
N ASP A 520 8.73 7.33 -6.74
CA ASP A 520 10.04 7.58 -7.34
C ASP A 520 11.13 7.83 -6.28
N LEU A 521 10.73 8.31 -5.10
CA LEU A 521 11.58 8.52 -3.93
C LEU A 521 11.63 7.31 -2.98
N GLY A 522 10.93 6.21 -3.26
CA GLY A 522 10.85 5.07 -2.35
C GLY A 522 10.04 5.30 -1.07
N LEU A 523 9.22 6.36 -1.02
CA LEU A 523 8.43 6.73 0.16
C LEU A 523 7.06 6.02 0.19
N ASP A 524 6.54 5.77 1.39
CA ASP A 524 5.20 5.17 1.54
C ASP A 524 4.11 6.15 1.08
N THR A 525 3.18 5.69 0.26
CA THR A 525 2.08 6.52 -0.25
C THR A 525 0.83 6.47 0.62
N HIS A 526 0.78 5.53 1.58
CA HIS A 526 -0.27 5.43 2.58
C HIS A 526 0.17 6.19 3.83
N ARG A 527 -0.60 7.22 4.22
CA ARG A 527 -0.20 8.21 5.24
C ARG A 527 -1.14 8.27 6.44
N LYS A 528 -2.12 7.38 6.51
CA LYS A 528 -3.15 7.31 7.55
C LYS A 528 -2.96 6.06 8.42
N SER A 529 -3.49 6.12 9.64
CA SER A 529 -3.30 5.06 10.63
C SER A 529 -4.00 3.74 10.29
N SER A 530 -5.02 3.78 9.43
CA SER A 530 -5.82 2.61 9.05
C SER A 530 -6.25 2.67 7.59
N TYR A 531 -6.47 1.50 7.01
CA TYR A 531 -6.94 1.37 5.62
C TYR A 531 -8.25 2.14 5.35
N PHE A 532 -9.19 2.15 6.30
CA PHE A 532 -10.43 2.91 6.12
C PHE A 532 -10.17 4.43 6.06
N GLN A 533 -9.24 4.93 6.88
CA GLN A 533 -8.84 6.34 6.84
C GLN A 533 -8.09 6.67 5.55
N GLU A 534 -7.23 5.78 5.03
CA GLU A 534 -6.57 5.97 3.72
C GLU A 534 -7.59 6.23 2.60
N LEU A 535 -8.74 5.57 2.67
CA LEU A 535 -9.78 5.71 1.66
C LEU A 535 -10.64 6.96 1.87
N THR A 536 -11.09 7.21 3.11
CA THR A 536 -12.21 8.11 3.41
C THR A 536 -11.81 9.44 4.03
N SER A 537 -10.62 9.54 4.62
CA SER A 537 -10.13 10.78 5.22
C SER A 537 -9.39 11.63 4.18
N PRO A 538 -9.49 12.96 4.24
CA PRO A 538 -8.75 13.83 3.33
C PRO A 538 -7.24 13.76 3.63
N TYR A 539 -6.43 13.76 2.59
CA TYR A 539 -4.98 13.95 2.68
C TYR A 539 -4.70 15.45 2.78
N LEU A 540 -4.12 15.85 3.91
CA LEU A 540 -3.77 17.23 4.24
C LEU A 540 -2.24 17.36 4.25
N PRO A 541 -1.68 18.58 4.10
CA PRO A 541 -0.25 18.82 4.26
C PRO A 541 0.36 18.16 5.50
N ALA A 542 -0.33 18.15 6.64
CA ALA A 542 0.14 17.53 7.88
C ALA A 542 0.46 16.01 7.75
N ASP A 543 -0.19 15.30 6.83
CA ASP A 543 0.06 13.86 6.59
C ASP A 543 1.39 13.61 5.85
N PHE A 544 1.99 14.66 5.30
CA PHE A 544 3.26 14.63 4.56
C PHE A 544 4.41 15.27 5.35
N ARG A 545 4.27 15.37 6.68
CA ARG A 545 5.32 15.91 7.53
C ARG A 545 6.49 14.92 7.63
N GLY A 546 7.71 15.43 7.61
CA GLY A 546 8.93 14.64 7.79
C GLY A 546 9.35 13.84 6.55
N LEU A 547 8.80 14.11 5.37
CA LEU A 547 9.16 13.37 4.13
C LEU A 547 10.67 13.36 3.86
N VAL A 548 11.35 14.47 4.17
CA VAL A 548 12.80 14.56 3.97
C VAL A 548 13.55 13.64 4.91
N ASP A 549 13.13 13.57 6.17
CA ASP A 549 13.78 12.74 7.18
C ASP A 549 13.47 11.26 6.97
N GLU A 550 12.22 10.93 6.60
CA GLU A 550 11.83 9.59 6.17
C GLU A 550 12.68 9.13 4.99
N TRP A 551 12.83 9.97 3.96
CA TRP A 551 13.66 9.64 2.80
C TRP A 551 15.12 9.41 3.20
N LYS A 552 15.71 10.32 3.98
CA LYS A 552 17.10 10.20 4.47
C LYS A 552 17.31 8.91 5.25
N SER A 553 16.36 8.53 6.11
CA SER A 553 16.44 7.30 6.90
C SER A 553 16.51 6.04 6.04
N GLY A 554 15.97 6.09 4.81
CA GLY A 554 16.08 5.02 3.82
C GLY A 554 17.33 5.07 2.93
N HIS A 555 18.09 6.19 2.92
CA HIS A 555 19.05 6.49 1.84
C HIS A 555 20.50 6.84 2.26
N ASP A 556 20.86 7.01 3.54
CA ASP A 556 22.28 7.08 3.96
C ASP A 556 22.51 6.74 5.46
N VAL A 557 23.63 6.07 5.76
CA VAL A 557 24.12 5.52 7.05
C VAL A 557 25.09 6.50 7.74
N ASP A 558 24.89 6.86 9.03
CA ASP A 558 25.72 6.41 10.17
C ASP A 558 25.24 6.91 11.57
N GLU A 559 25.46 6.01 12.55
CA GLU A 559 25.49 6.10 14.02
C GLU A 559 24.31 6.69 14.86
N SER A 560 23.65 5.74 15.54
CA SER A 560 22.92 5.83 16.82
C SER A 560 21.49 6.38 16.83
N ASP A 561 20.61 5.53 17.38
CA ASP A 561 19.26 5.82 17.88
C ASP A 561 18.10 5.94 16.87
N VAL A 562 17.33 4.86 16.71
CA VAL A 562 16.00 4.67 17.35
C VAL A 562 15.14 3.62 16.61
N GLU A 563 14.67 2.67 17.43
CA GLU A 563 13.50 1.78 17.39
C GLU A 563 12.71 1.51 16.09
N LEU A 564 12.71 0.22 15.72
CA LEU A 564 11.78 -0.40 14.78
C LEU A 564 10.40 -0.66 15.42
N GLY A 565 9.35 -0.10 14.82
CA GLY A 565 7.95 -0.41 15.15
C GLY A 565 7.55 -1.87 14.82
N PRO A 566 6.43 -2.36 15.39
CA PRO A 566 6.16 -3.79 15.48
C PRO A 566 5.75 -4.44 14.14
N GLN A 567 6.25 -5.66 13.95
CA GLN A 567 6.03 -6.53 12.80
C GLN A 567 4.52 -6.89 12.65
N LYS A 568 3.92 -6.55 11.50
CA LYS A 568 2.51 -6.80 11.16
C LYS A 568 2.08 -8.21 10.67
N PRO A 569 2.93 -9.26 10.51
CA PRO A 569 2.42 -10.59 10.15
C PRO A 569 1.81 -11.37 11.33
N ALA A 570 1.87 -10.85 12.57
CA ALA A 570 1.38 -11.56 13.76
C ALA A 570 -0.15 -11.75 13.77
N ILE A 571 -0.93 -10.78 13.28
CA ILE A 571 -2.40 -10.80 13.39
C ILE A 571 -3.04 -11.94 12.58
N CYS A 572 -2.52 -12.22 11.37
CA CYS A 572 -3.02 -13.33 10.54
C CYS A 572 -2.77 -14.72 11.14
N ARG A 573 -1.81 -14.85 12.07
CA ARG A 573 -1.56 -16.11 12.78
C ARG A 573 -2.50 -16.36 13.95
N PHE A 574 -3.33 -15.39 14.35
CA PHE A 574 -4.29 -15.60 15.44
C PHE A 574 -5.54 -16.38 15.00
N SER A 575 -5.93 -16.29 13.72
CA SER A 575 -7.20 -16.87 13.25
C SER A 575 -7.26 -18.39 13.36
N GLU A 576 -6.14 -19.08 13.06
CA GLU A 576 -6.04 -20.53 13.10
C GLU A 576 -6.15 -21.07 14.55
N PRO A 577 -5.35 -20.59 15.53
CA PRO A 577 -5.53 -20.95 16.94
C PRO A 577 -6.91 -20.58 17.50
N ILE A 578 -7.52 -19.46 17.08
CA ILE A 578 -8.86 -19.06 17.54
C ILE A 578 -9.91 -20.06 17.03
N ALA A 579 -9.89 -20.39 15.74
CA ALA A 579 -10.85 -21.32 15.15
C ALA A 579 -10.70 -22.74 15.74
N PHE A 580 -9.45 -23.21 15.90
CA PHE A 580 -9.18 -24.54 16.43
C PHE A 580 -9.47 -24.66 17.93
N ASN A 581 -9.00 -23.74 18.78
CA ASN A 581 -9.23 -23.83 20.23
C ASN A 581 -10.68 -23.55 20.63
N SER A 582 -11.42 -22.79 19.81
CA SER A 582 -12.86 -22.58 20.02
C SER A 582 -13.60 -23.91 20.02
N ILE A 583 -13.36 -24.79 19.04
CA ILE A 583 -14.09 -26.06 18.93
C ILE A 583 -13.86 -26.97 20.14
N LEU A 584 -12.63 -26.99 20.67
CA LEU A 584 -12.23 -27.84 21.80
C LEU A 584 -13.04 -27.57 23.08
N ALA A 585 -13.49 -26.33 23.28
CA ALA A 585 -14.23 -25.94 24.47
C ALA A 585 -15.64 -26.53 24.55
N TYR A 586 -16.26 -26.87 23.41
CA TYR A 586 -17.65 -27.33 23.36
C TYR A 586 -17.88 -28.63 22.57
N THR A 587 -16.85 -29.21 21.93
CA THR A 587 -17.02 -30.41 21.09
C THR A 587 -17.67 -31.58 21.85
N TYR A 588 -17.26 -31.85 23.09
CA TYR A 588 -17.84 -32.93 23.89
C TYR A 588 -19.32 -32.67 24.23
N ALA A 589 -19.66 -31.44 24.64
CA ALA A 589 -21.04 -31.04 24.93
C ALA A 589 -21.92 -31.12 23.67
N MET A 590 -21.40 -30.71 22.51
CA MET A 590 -22.08 -30.83 21.23
C MET A 590 -22.40 -32.29 20.86
N VAL A 591 -21.45 -33.22 21.08
CA VAL A 591 -21.67 -34.66 20.86
C VAL A 591 -22.69 -35.23 21.85
N LYS A 592 -22.68 -34.76 23.11
CA LYS A 592 -23.68 -35.10 24.12
C LYS A 592 -25.09 -34.64 23.68
N ASP A 593 -25.22 -33.43 23.16
CA ASP A 593 -26.48 -32.85 22.67
C ASP A 593 -27.01 -33.56 21.42
N PHE A 594 -26.15 -34.19 20.62
CA PHE A 594 -26.55 -35.04 19.49
C PHE A 594 -27.10 -36.42 19.90
N GLY A 595 -27.23 -36.70 21.21
CA GLY A 595 -27.86 -37.92 21.71
C GLY A 595 -26.98 -39.18 21.64
N VAL A 596 -25.66 -39.00 21.53
CA VAL A 596 -24.69 -40.11 21.50
C VAL A 596 -24.60 -40.78 22.89
N GLU A 597 -24.53 -42.11 22.91
CA GLU A 597 -24.37 -42.90 24.14
C GLU A 597 -23.10 -42.50 24.90
N GLU A 598 -23.19 -42.43 26.24
CA GLU A 598 -22.14 -41.90 27.12
C GLU A 598 -20.77 -42.54 26.92
N LYS A 599 -20.73 -43.85 26.67
CA LYS A 599 -19.52 -44.62 26.39
C LYS A 599 -18.80 -44.20 25.09
N ASP A 600 -19.52 -43.65 24.12
CA ASP A 600 -19.02 -43.34 22.78
C ASP A 600 -18.75 -41.83 22.58
N ARG A 601 -19.20 -40.97 23.49
CA ARG A 601 -19.08 -39.50 23.37
C ARG A 601 -17.64 -39.02 23.22
N GLY A 602 -16.72 -39.60 24.00
CA GLY A 602 -15.30 -39.27 23.93
C GLY A 602 -14.67 -39.63 22.58
N PHE A 603 -15.10 -40.76 21.98
CA PHE A 603 -14.62 -41.19 20.66
C PHE A 603 -15.10 -40.25 19.55
N TYR A 604 -16.40 -39.93 19.51
CA TYR A 604 -16.95 -39.03 18.49
C TYR A 604 -16.46 -37.58 18.64
N ALA A 605 -16.27 -37.11 19.87
CA ALA A 605 -15.64 -35.81 20.12
C ALA A 605 -14.19 -35.78 19.60
N GLY A 606 -13.43 -36.85 19.87
CA GLY A 606 -12.09 -37.03 19.31
C GLY A 606 -12.08 -37.05 17.78
N LEU A 607 -13.03 -37.74 17.15
CA LEU A 607 -13.13 -37.85 15.69
C LEU A 607 -13.38 -36.49 15.02
N LEU A 608 -14.23 -35.64 15.61
CA LEU A 608 -14.50 -34.30 15.13
C LEU A 608 -13.27 -33.39 15.21
N VAL A 609 -12.50 -33.46 16.30
CA VAL A 609 -11.24 -32.72 16.45
C VAL A 609 -10.20 -33.21 15.44
N SER A 610 -10.14 -34.53 15.20
CA SER A 610 -9.20 -35.14 14.26
C SER A 610 -9.47 -34.80 12.80
N ALA A 611 -10.72 -34.55 12.41
CA ALA A 611 -11.07 -34.17 11.04
C ALA A 611 -10.34 -32.89 10.58
N TYR A 612 -10.11 -31.94 11.49
CA TYR A 612 -9.32 -30.74 11.23
C TYR A 612 -7.86 -31.08 10.89
N ALA A 613 -7.23 -31.94 11.69
CA ALA A 613 -5.84 -32.36 11.50
C ALA A 613 -5.64 -33.23 10.24
N VAL A 614 -6.64 -34.03 9.85
CA VAL A 614 -6.64 -34.79 8.57
C VAL A 614 -6.65 -33.85 7.38
N ALA A 615 -7.56 -32.86 7.39
CA ALA A 615 -7.66 -31.89 6.32
C ALA A 615 -6.37 -31.07 6.19
N GLU A 616 -5.77 -30.66 7.31
CA GLU A 616 -4.47 -30.00 7.34
C GLU A 616 -3.36 -30.90 6.77
N ALA A 617 -3.30 -32.17 7.19
CA ALA A 617 -2.28 -33.11 6.72
C ALA A 617 -2.31 -33.31 5.20
N ILE A 618 -3.51 -33.51 4.63
CA ILE A 618 -3.70 -33.77 3.20
C ILE A 618 -3.42 -32.50 2.38
N THR A 619 -3.83 -31.33 2.86
CA THR A 619 -3.75 -30.08 2.07
C THR A 619 -2.45 -29.31 2.28
N SER A 620 -1.70 -29.57 3.35
CA SER A 620 -0.46 -28.83 3.72
C SER A 620 0.60 -28.81 2.62
N MET A 621 0.86 -29.95 1.98
CA MET A 621 1.84 -30.04 0.88
C MET A 621 1.37 -29.27 -0.36
N GLY A 622 0.07 -29.33 -0.66
CA GLY A 622 -0.54 -28.60 -1.79
C GLY A 622 -0.48 -27.10 -1.59
N TRP A 623 -0.83 -26.60 -0.39
CA TRP A 623 -0.72 -25.19 -0.04
C TRP A 623 0.74 -24.70 -0.03
N GLY A 624 1.67 -25.54 0.43
CA GLY A 624 3.11 -25.27 0.37
C GLY A 624 3.61 -25.10 -1.07
N ALA A 625 3.29 -26.04 -1.95
CA ALA A 625 3.67 -25.98 -3.37
C ALA A 625 3.00 -24.81 -4.12
N LEU A 626 1.74 -24.50 -3.79
CA LEU A 626 1.02 -23.37 -4.38
C LEU A 626 1.57 -22.01 -3.91
N SER A 627 1.94 -21.91 -2.63
CA SER A 627 2.58 -20.75 -2.04
C SER A 627 3.92 -20.43 -2.69
N ASP A 628 4.67 -21.44 -3.12
CA ASP A 628 5.94 -21.27 -3.83
C ASP A 628 5.75 -20.83 -5.30
N ARG A 629 4.57 -21.05 -5.90
CA ARG A 629 4.25 -20.63 -7.29
C ARG A 629 3.53 -19.27 -7.38
N VAL A 630 2.55 -19.03 -6.51
CA VAL A 630 1.63 -17.88 -6.56
C VAL A 630 2.03 -16.78 -5.57
N GLY A 631 2.94 -17.10 -4.65
CA GLY A 631 3.37 -16.21 -3.58
C GLY A 631 2.56 -16.42 -2.29
N ARG A 632 3.21 -16.19 -1.15
CA ARG A 632 2.68 -16.58 0.18
C ARG A 632 1.46 -15.75 0.62
N LYS A 633 1.40 -14.47 0.24
CA LYS A 633 0.33 -13.52 0.62
C LYS A 633 -1.07 -13.88 0.07
N PRO A 634 -1.25 -14.11 -1.25
CA PRO A 634 -2.56 -14.52 -1.79
C PRO A 634 -3.02 -15.88 -1.26
N VAL A 635 -2.09 -16.82 -1.05
CA VAL A 635 -2.40 -18.14 -0.48
C VAL A 635 -2.92 -18.04 0.96
N VAL A 636 -2.29 -17.24 1.81
CA VAL A 636 -2.76 -16.99 3.18
C VAL A 636 -4.14 -16.31 3.20
N LEU A 637 -4.37 -15.31 2.35
CA LEU A 637 -5.65 -14.61 2.29
C LEU A 637 -6.79 -15.53 1.83
N PHE A 638 -6.52 -16.41 0.85
CA PHE A 638 -7.50 -17.40 0.39
C PHE A 638 -7.84 -18.41 1.50
N GLY A 639 -6.85 -18.89 2.25
CA GLY A 639 -7.06 -19.73 3.42
C GLY A 639 -7.94 -19.05 4.49
N LEU A 640 -7.69 -17.77 4.79
CA LEU A 640 -8.49 -16.99 5.75
C LEU A 640 -9.94 -16.81 5.31
N VAL A 641 -10.19 -16.58 4.01
CA VAL A 641 -11.55 -16.53 3.45
C VAL A 641 -12.23 -17.88 3.55
N GLY A 642 -11.53 -18.98 3.27
CA GLY A 642 -12.03 -20.35 3.45
C GLY A 642 -12.45 -20.64 4.89
N VAL A 643 -11.62 -20.26 5.87
CA VAL A 643 -11.94 -20.42 7.31
C VAL A 643 -13.16 -19.58 7.72
N ALA A 644 -13.30 -18.35 7.19
CA ALA A 644 -14.47 -17.51 7.47
C ALA A 644 -15.77 -18.09 6.88
N ILE A 645 -15.70 -18.69 5.69
CA ILE A 645 -16.85 -19.34 5.03
C ILE A 645 -17.21 -20.64 5.75
N SER A 646 -16.24 -21.48 6.11
CA SER A 646 -16.51 -22.76 6.80
C SER A 646 -17.11 -22.56 8.19
N THR A 647 -16.65 -21.55 8.94
CA THR A 647 -17.22 -21.18 10.24
C THR A 647 -18.68 -20.73 10.12
N LYS A 648 -19.04 -20.03 9.03
CA LYS A 648 -20.44 -19.70 8.71
C LYS A 648 -21.24 -20.93 8.25
N ALA A 649 -20.65 -21.84 7.50
CA ALA A 649 -21.31 -23.06 7.03
C ALA A 649 -21.69 -23.99 8.22
N TYR A 650 -20.82 -24.10 9.22
CA TYR A 650 -21.12 -24.84 10.46
C TYR A 650 -22.31 -24.25 11.22
N ALA A 651 -22.47 -22.92 11.23
CA ALA A 651 -23.63 -22.26 11.83
C ALA A 651 -24.94 -22.52 11.06
N VAL A 652 -24.87 -22.96 9.80
CA VAL A 652 -26.02 -23.24 8.92
C VAL A 652 -26.36 -24.74 8.85
N GLN A 653 -25.49 -25.62 9.38
CA GLN A 653 -25.71 -27.07 9.39
C GLN A 653 -27.00 -27.50 10.12
N PRO A 654 -27.38 -26.94 11.29
CA PRO A 654 -28.67 -27.23 11.92
C PRO A 654 -29.85 -26.84 11.03
N PHE A 655 -29.73 -25.73 10.29
CA PHE A 655 -30.77 -25.26 9.36
C PHE A 655 -30.96 -26.20 8.16
N VAL A 656 -29.86 -26.70 7.56
CA VAL A 656 -29.92 -27.64 6.41
C VAL A 656 -30.46 -29.00 6.83
N TRP A 657 -30.07 -29.52 8.00
CA TRP A 657 -30.60 -30.78 8.54
C TRP A 657 -32.11 -30.67 8.83
N THR A 658 -32.54 -29.54 9.39
CA THR A 658 -33.97 -29.28 9.65
C THR A 658 -34.76 -29.12 8.36
N LEU A 659 -34.21 -28.43 7.34
CA LEU A 659 -34.85 -28.28 6.02
C LEU A 659 -34.96 -29.61 5.27
N GLY A 660 -33.90 -30.43 5.29
CA GLY A 660 -33.91 -31.79 4.73
C GLY A 660 -34.89 -32.71 5.45
N GLY A 661 -34.99 -32.62 6.78
CA GLY A 661 -35.97 -33.35 7.58
C GLY A 661 -37.42 -32.96 7.26
N ILE A 662 -37.69 -31.66 7.06
CA ILE A 662 -39.01 -31.16 6.67
C ILE A 662 -39.38 -31.65 5.26
N ILE A 663 -38.50 -31.50 4.28
CA ILE A 663 -38.74 -31.91 2.89
C ILE A 663 -38.87 -33.43 2.79
N GLY A 664 -37.99 -34.19 3.44
CA GLY A 664 -38.02 -35.66 3.46
C GLY A 664 -39.29 -36.23 4.10
N SER A 665 -39.74 -35.64 5.21
CA SER A 665 -40.99 -36.04 5.87
C SER A 665 -42.23 -35.70 5.04
N ALA A 666 -42.24 -34.53 4.38
CA ALA A 666 -43.31 -34.14 3.48
C ALA A 666 -43.38 -35.06 2.25
N MET A 667 -42.24 -35.37 1.62
CA MET A 667 -42.17 -36.29 0.48
C MET A 667 -42.62 -37.71 0.86
N GLY A 668 -42.17 -38.23 2.01
CA GLY A 668 -42.59 -39.53 2.51
C GLY A 668 -44.09 -39.61 2.78
N GLY A 669 -44.70 -38.53 3.30
CA GLY A 669 -46.13 -38.47 3.60
C GLY A 669 -47.03 -38.29 2.38
N PHE A 670 -46.74 -37.34 1.49
CA PHE A 670 -47.61 -37.02 0.36
C PHE A 670 -47.57 -38.05 -0.78
N LEU A 671 -46.45 -38.76 -0.94
CA LEU A 671 -46.28 -39.70 -2.05
C LEU A 671 -46.62 -41.14 -1.66
N ALA A 672 -46.80 -41.45 -0.37
CA ALA A 672 -47.21 -42.78 0.09
C ALA A 672 -48.68 -43.06 -0.25
N GLN A 673 -48.98 -44.31 -0.64
CA GLN A 673 -50.29 -44.78 -1.08
C GLN A 673 -50.89 -43.95 -2.25
N PRO A 674 -50.15 -43.75 -3.35
CA PRO A 674 -50.56 -42.84 -4.42
C PRO A 674 -51.85 -43.28 -5.14
N ALA A 675 -52.16 -44.58 -5.19
CA ALA A 675 -53.41 -45.07 -5.76
C ALA A 675 -54.67 -44.68 -4.97
N LYS A 676 -54.50 -44.42 -3.66
CA LYS A 676 -55.59 -43.99 -2.78
C LYS A 676 -55.78 -42.48 -2.78
N PHE A 677 -54.68 -41.73 -2.77
CA PHE A 677 -54.71 -40.26 -2.71
C PHE A 677 -54.81 -39.59 -4.09
N TYR A 678 -54.39 -40.27 -5.16
CA TYR A 678 -54.43 -39.79 -6.54
C TYR A 678 -54.99 -40.85 -7.52
N PRO A 679 -56.25 -41.31 -7.30
CA PRO A 679 -56.83 -42.45 -8.02
C PRO A 679 -57.05 -42.21 -9.52
N SER A 680 -57.10 -40.95 -9.96
CA SER A 680 -57.22 -40.60 -11.39
C SER A 680 -55.92 -40.80 -12.17
N ILE A 681 -54.78 -40.90 -11.48
CA ILE A 681 -53.43 -41.01 -12.08
C ILE A 681 -52.82 -42.39 -11.80
N PHE A 682 -53.11 -42.96 -10.63
CA PHE A 682 -52.60 -44.27 -10.21
C PHE A 682 -53.76 -45.24 -9.94
N PRO A 683 -54.05 -46.19 -10.85
CA PRO A 683 -55.10 -47.18 -10.63
C PRO A 683 -54.73 -48.18 -9.52
N GLU A 684 -55.72 -48.65 -8.75
CA GLU A 684 -55.53 -49.53 -7.58
C GLU A 684 -54.96 -50.92 -7.94
N ASP A 685 -55.30 -51.44 -9.12
CA ASP A 685 -54.80 -52.69 -9.69
C ASP A 685 -53.41 -52.56 -10.36
N GLY A 686 -52.87 -51.34 -10.41
CA GLY A 686 -51.54 -51.04 -10.95
C GLY A 686 -50.37 -51.27 -9.98
N VAL A 687 -49.14 -51.12 -10.49
CA VAL A 687 -47.89 -51.37 -9.72
C VAL A 687 -47.80 -50.55 -8.43
N PHE A 688 -48.21 -49.27 -8.47
CA PHE A 688 -48.18 -48.39 -7.30
C PHE A 688 -49.38 -48.56 -6.35
N GLY A 689 -50.44 -49.27 -6.77
CA GLY A 689 -51.51 -49.75 -5.90
C GLY A 689 -51.11 -51.03 -5.17
N ARG A 690 -50.40 -51.94 -5.84
CA ARG A 690 -49.83 -53.17 -5.24
C ARG A 690 -48.66 -52.91 -4.29
N TYR A 691 -47.85 -51.89 -4.57
CA TYR A 691 -46.70 -51.47 -3.76
C TYR A 691 -46.83 -50.00 -3.32
N PRO A 692 -47.59 -49.71 -2.26
CA PRO A 692 -48.01 -48.36 -1.90
C PRO A 692 -46.88 -47.39 -1.49
N TYR A 693 -45.69 -47.90 -1.15
CA TYR A 693 -44.54 -47.08 -0.75
C TYR A 693 -43.46 -46.98 -1.84
N LEU A 694 -43.70 -47.54 -3.02
CA LEU A 694 -42.71 -47.55 -4.08
C LEU A 694 -42.44 -46.12 -4.61
N LEU A 695 -43.48 -45.30 -4.79
CA LEU A 695 -43.35 -43.95 -5.33
C LEU A 695 -42.45 -43.00 -4.50
N PRO A 696 -42.60 -42.86 -3.15
CA PRO A 696 -41.71 -42.00 -2.36
C PRO A 696 -40.25 -42.49 -2.39
N ASN A 697 -40.04 -43.81 -2.46
CA ASN A 697 -38.70 -44.40 -2.58
C ASN A 697 -38.09 -44.14 -3.96
N VAL A 698 -38.87 -44.23 -5.04
CA VAL A 698 -38.41 -43.89 -6.40
C VAL A 698 -38.04 -42.42 -6.50
N VAL A 699 -38.85 -41.51 -5.96
CA VAL A 699 -38.52 -40.07 -5.96
C VAL A 699 -37.28 -39.79 -5.10
N SER A 700 -37.12 -40.47 -3.96
CA SER A 700 -35.90 -40.37 -3.15
C SER A 700 -34.67 -40.84 -3.91
N VAL A 701 -34.77 -41.96 -4.65
CA VAL A 701 -33.70 -42.45 -5.52
C VAL A 701 -33.38 -41.45 -6.63
N VAL A 702 -34.39 -40.81 -7.26
CA VAL A 702 -34.16 -39.76 -8.27
C VAL A 702 -33.44 -38.55 -7.67
N ALA A 703 -33.82 -38.10 -6.47
CA ALA A 703 -33.15 -37.01 -5.77
C ALA A 703 -31.69 -37.36 -5.43
N ILE A 704 -31.44 -38.60 -4.99
CA ILE A 704 -30.09 -39.12 -4.75
C ILE A 704 -29.31 -39.21 -6.07
N ILE A 705 -29.93 -39.65 -7.17
CA ILE A 705 -29.30 -39.69 -8.49
C ILE A 705 -28.92 -38.29 -8.97
N PHE A 706 -29.76 -37.27 -8.75
CA PHE A 706 -29.40 -35.88 -9.04
C PHE A 706 -28.22 -35.40 -8.19
N ALA A 707 -28.18 -35.76 -6.89
CA ALA A 707 -27.04 -35.47 -6.03
C ALA A 707 -25.77 -36.22 -6.50
N VAL A 708 -25.89 -37.45 -6.99
CA VAL A 708 -24.79 -38.22 -7.59
C VAL A 708 -24.33 -37.61 -8.90
N ILE A 709 -25.24 -37.18 -9.79
CA ILE A 709 -24.92 -36.49 -11.05
C ILE A 709 -24.24 -35.15 -10.76
N GLN A 710 -24.75 -34.38 -9.80
CA GLN A 710 -24.11 -33.16 -9.34
C GLN A 710 -22.71 -33.46 -8.80
N GLY A 711 -22.55 -34.55 -8.04
CA GLY A 711 -21.24 -35.01 -7.59
C GLY A 711 -20.33 -35.34 -8.78
N ILE A 712 -20.78 -36.14 -9.74
CA ILE A 712 -19.98 -36.50 -10.92
C ILE A 712 -19.58 -35.29 -11.78
N ILE A 713 -20.43 -34.27 -11.90
CA ILE A 713 -20.19 -33.09 -12.76
C ILE A 713 -19.41 -31.99 -12.05
N PHE A 714 -19.63 -31.78 -10.74
CA PHE A 714 -19.11 -30.63 -9.99
C PHE A 714 -18.14 -30.98 -8.86
N LEU A 715 -18.05 -32.25 -8.43
CA LEU A 715 -16.92 -32.70 -7.62
C LEU A 715 -15.81 -33.16 -8.57
N GLU A 716 -14.72 -32.41 -8.63
CA GLU A 716 -13.53 -32.83 -9.37
C GLU A 716 -12.86 -34.03 -8.68
N GLU A 717 -12.54 -35.05 -9.47
CA GLU A 717 -11.84 -36.26 -9.04
C GLU A 717 -10.41 -35.90 -8.56
N THR A 718 -10.12 -36.18 -7.29
CA THR A 718 -8.85 -35.82 -6.65
C THR A 718 -7.78 -36.92 -6.76
N ASN A 719 -8.06 -38.02 -7.46
CA ASN A 719 -7.12 -39.09 -7.71
C ASN A 719 -6.48 -38.95 -9.11
N GLU A 720 -5.17 -38.72 -9.15
CA GLU A 720 -4.40 -38.40 -10.37
C GLU A 720 -4.15 -39.61 -11.29
N TYR A 721 -4.78 -40.77 -11.04
CA TYR A 721 -4.53 -42.01 -11.79
C TYR A 721 -5.56 -42.37 -12.88
N LEU A 722 -6.60 -41.56 -13.10
CA LEU A 722 -7.65 -41.87 -14.11
C LEU A 722 -7.77 -40.84 -15.26
N TYR A 723 -6.75 -40.01 -15.45
CA TYR A 723 -6.52 -39.26 -16.70
C TYR A 723 -5.02 -39.43 -17.03
N THR A 724 -4.62 -40.37 -17.87
CA THR A 724 -4.88 -40.30 -19.33
C THR A 724 -5.16 -41.67 -19.95
N ASP A 725 -6.30 -41.71 -20.64
CA ASP A 725 -6.69 -42.47 -21.84
C ASP A 725 -5.87 -43.71 -22.22
N ASP A 726 -6.57 -44.83 -22.39
CA ASP A 726 -6.25 -45.80 -23.44
C ASP A 726 -7.54 -46.45 -23.96
N ASN A 727 -8.11 -45.86 -25.00
CA ASN A 727 -8.89 -46.62 -25.97
C ASN A 727 -7.91 -47.29 -26.94
N ASN A 728 -7.77 -48.62 -26.80
CA ASN A 728 -7.41 -49.60 -27.85
C ASN A 728 -6.04 -49.41 -28.56
N THR A 729 -5.10 -50.36 -28.62
CA THR A 729 -5.11 -51.81 -28.37
C THR A 729 -3.66 -52.33 -28.46
N GLU A 730 -3.43 -53.47 -27.80
CA GLU A 730 -2.47 -54.54 -28.17
C GLU A 730 -0.97 -54.42 -27.81
N ALA A 731 -0.65 -55.13 -26.71
CA ALA A 731 0.14 -56.38 -26.68
C ALA A 731 1.61 -56.35 -26.21
N VAL A 732 1.77 -56.86 -24.98
CA VAL A 732 2.61 -58.01 -24.58
C VAL A 732 4.14 -57.84 -24.37
N GLU A 733 4.54 -58.34 -23.18
CA GLU A 733 5.80 -58.96 -22.70
C GLU A 733 7.03 -58.14 -22.23
N GLU A 734 7.25 -58.33 -20.91
CA GLU A 734 8.46 -58.83 -20.22
C GLU A 734 9.79 -58.05 -20.19
N ASP A 735 10.18 -57.85 -18.93
CA ASP A 735 11.50 -58.01 -18.29
C ASP A 735 12.66 -57.02 -18.45
N ASP A 736 13.22 -56.78 -17.25
CA ASP A 736 14.62 -56.59 -16.87
C ASP A 736 15.32 -55.21 -16.92
N PHE A 737 15.58 -54.76 -15.68
CA PHE A 737 16.80 -54.18 -15.10
C PHE A 737 17.49 -52.91 -15.65
N ALA A 738 17.70 -52.00 -14.67
CA ALA A 738 18.88 -51.18 -14.39
C ALA A 738 19.36 -50.13 -15.43
N ASP A 739 19.37 -48.85 -15.06
CA ASP A 739 20.50 -48.19 -14.36
C ASP A 739 20.32 -46.66 -14.39
N GLU A 740 20.90 -46.00 -13.37
CA GLU A 740 21.03 -44.56 -13.21
C GLU A 740 21.97 -43.96 -14.29
N THR A 741 21.69 -42.74 -14.75
CA THR A 741 22.63 -41.58 -14.80
C THR A 741 22.33 -40.56 -15.92
N THR A 742 21.65 -39.48 -15.52
CA THR A 742 21.93 -38.07 -15.90
C THR A 742 21.79 -37.64 -17.39
N PRO A 743 21.84 -36.32 -17.71
CA PRO A 743 20.67 -35.56 -18.17
C PRO A 743 20.87 -34.98 -19.59
N LEU A 744 19.89 -34.27 -20.17
CA LEU A 744 20.10 -32.99 -20.90
C LEU A 744 18.82 -32.43 -21.56
N ARG A 745 18.60 -31.13 -21.31
CA ARG A 745 17.94 -30.13 -22.18
C ARG A 745 18.40 -30.28 -23.64
N ARG A 746 17.60 -30.14 -24.70
CA ARG A 746 16.85 -28.96 -25.22
C ARG A 746 16.12 -29.48 -26.48
N GLY A 747 14.89 -29.09 -26.79
CA GLY A 747 14.60 -27.86 -27.50
C GLY A 747 13.81 -28.16 -28.79
N ALA A 748 12.71 -27.45 -28.98
CA ALA A 748 11.88 -27.45 -30.19
C ALA A 748 12.68 -26.90 -31.40
N ARG A 749 12.42 -27.15 -32.68
CA ARG A 749 11.18 -27.18 -33.48
C ARG A 749 11.52 -27.73 -34.89
N GLY A 750 10.56 -28.36 -35.57
CA GLY A 750 10.21 -28.09 -36.97
C GLY A 750 11.00 -28.72 -38.14
N SER A 751 10.27 -29.53 -38.93
CA SER A 751 10.31 -29.70 -40.40
C SER A 751 11.50 -30.39 -41.10
N VAL A 752 11.24 -31.65 -41.46
CA VAL A 752 11.25 -32.28 -42.80
C VAL A 752 12.33 -31.91 -43.84
N ASP A 753 13.02 -32.99 -44.24
CA ASP A 753 13.64 -33.39 -45.51
C ASP A 753 15.14 -33.20 -45.83
N ARG A 754 15.81 -34.36 -45.73
CA ARG A 754 16.74 -35.04 -46.65
C ARG A 754 17.64 -34.21 -47.58
N GLY A 755 18.94 -34.53 -47.51
CA GLY A 755 19.75 -34.68 -48.73
C GLY A 755 21.24 -34.41 -48.62
N ARG A 756 22.00 -35.43 -48.16
CA ARG A 756 23.39 -35.78 -48.56
C ARG A 756 24.40 -34.66 -48.90
N GLY A 757 25.43 -34.58 -48.05
CA GLY A 757 26.74 -35.09 -48.44
C GLY A 757 27.89 -34.10 -48.70
N ARG A 758 28.97 -34.31 -47.94
CA ARG A 758 30.38 -33.96 -48.20
C ARG A 758 30.81 -32.50 -47.99
N GLY A 759 31.28 -32.26 -46.77
CA GLY A 759 32.73 -32.19 -46.49
C GLY A 759 33.52 -31.04 -47.10
N ARG A 760 33.91 -30.07 -46.26
CA ARG A 760 35.31 -29.66 -46.11
C ARG A 760 35.45 -28.73 -44.90
N SER A 761 36.45 -29.02 -44.09
CA SER A 761 36.95 -28.15 -43.03
C SER A 761 37.52 -26.85 -43.62
N ILE A 762 37.40 -25.73 -42.90
CA ILE A 762 38.51 -24.90 -42.43
C ILE A 762 37.93 -23.70 -41.67
N SER A 763 38.38 -23.60 -40.42
CA SER A 763 38.71 -22.40 -39.65
C SER A 763 37.82 -21.15 -39.77
N THR A 764 37.24 -20.74 -38.63
CA THR A 764 37.60 -19.45 -38.03
C THR A 764 37.25 -19.41 -36.54
N SER A 765 38.26 -19.01 -35.76
CA SER A 765 38.17 -18.14 -34.59
C SER A 765 37.39 -18.60 -33.34
N HIS A 766 38.14 -19.15 -32.37
CA HIS A 766 38.01 -18.70 -30.99
C HIS A 766 39.40 -18.66 -30.33
N SER A 767 40.02 -17.48 -30.34
CA SER A 767 41.07 -17.12 -29.41
C SER A 767 40.46 -16.33 -28.24
N ARG A 768 40.42 -16.97 -27.07
CA ARG A 768 40.60 -16.28 -25.78
C ARG A 768 42.11 -16.16 -25.55
N PRO A 769 42.62 -15.09 -24.91
CA PRO A 769 42.96 -15.21 -23.48
C PRO A 769 42.81 -13.88 -22.70
N ARG A 770 42.18 -13.91 -21.52
CA ARG A 770 42.74 -13.96 -20.15
C ARG A 770 42.86 -12.59 -19.47
N PHE A 771 42.39 -12.62 -18.22
CA PHE A 771 42.34 -11.60 -17.19
C PHE A 771 43.69 -10.95 -16.88
N ALA A 772 43.64 -9.66 -16.53
CA ALA A 772 44.48 -9.06 -15.51
C ALA A 772 43.56 -8.69 -14.33
N GLU A 773 43.92 -9.18 -13.15
CA GLU A 773 43.33 -8.86 -11.85
C GLU A 773 43.69 -7.41 -11.46
N SER A 774 42.78 -6.70 -10.78
CA SER A 774 43.07 -6.02 -9.51
C SER A 774 41.85 -5.20 -9.06
N SER A 775 41.64 -5.18 -7.75
CA SER A 775 40.68 -4.35 -6.98
C SER A 775 39.18 -4.68 -7.11
N LEU A 776 38.74 -5.68 -6.35
CA LEU A 776 37.37 -5.72 -5.83
C LEU A 776 37.39 -5.42 -4.33
N PRO A 777 36.65 -4.39 -3.86
CA PRO A 777 36.13 -4.34 -2.50
C PRO A 777 35.09 -5.46 -2.34
N LEU A 778 34.99 -6.01 -1.12
CA LEU A 778 33.98 -6.98 -0.72
C LEU A 778 32.57 -6.53 -1.16
N PRO A 779 31.73 -7.39 -1.76
CA PRO A 779 30.34 -7.06 -1.97
C PRO A 779 29.61 -7.13 -0.63
N ILE A 780 28.95 -6.03 -0.28
CA ILE A 780 27.85 -5.99 0.68
C ILE A 780 26.81 -6.99 0.17
N GLU A 781 26.63 -8.10 0.88
CA GLU A 781 25.66 -9.14 0.54
C GLU A 781 24.23 -8.58 0.63
N HIS A 782 23.56 -8.48 -0.53
CA HIS A 782 22.12 -8.30 -0.68
C HIS A 782 21.38 -9.65 -0.67
N ASP A 783 21.74 -10.56 0.23
CA ASP A 783 21.01 -11.82 0.41
C ASP A 783 20.07 -11.71 1.61
N PHE A 784 18.77 -11.68 1.33
CA PHE A 784 17.74 -11.92 2.34
C PHE A 784 17.87 -13.39 2.81
N ASP A 785 18.68 -13.61 3.84
CA ASP A 785 18.88 -14.93 4.42
C ASP A 785 17.63 -15.35 5.20
N LEU A 786 16.85 -16.27 4.61
CA LEU A 786 15.70 -16.95 5.23
C LEU A 786 16.05 -17.66 6.55
N ARG A 787 17.33 -17.74 6.94
CA ARG A 787 17.74 -18.16 8.28
C ARG A 787 17.27 -17.21 9.39
N ARG A 788 17.02 -15.91 9.12
CA ARG A 788 16.79 -14.86 10.13
C ARG A 788 15.36 -14.62 10.65
N SER A 789 14.37 -15.44 10.31
CA SER A 789 12.99 -15.24 10.83
C SER A 789 12.72 -16.05 12.12
N SER A 790 12.30 -15.33 13.16
CA SER A 790 11.88 -15.85 14.47
C SER A 790 10.72 -16.85 14.33
N PHE A 791 10.89 -18.04 14.91
CA PHE A 791 9.80 -19.01 15.02
C PHE A 791 9.10 -18.80 16.36
N GLY A 792 7.83 -18.39 16.31
CA GLY A 792 6.90 -18.49 17.43
C GLY A 792 7.33 -17.76 18.70
N THR A 793 8.17 -16.74 18.62
CA THR A 793 8.59 -15.93 19.77
C THR A 793 8.66 -14.48 19.33
N VAL A 794 8.43 -13.55 20.27
CA VAL A 794 8.43 -12.10 20.01
C VAL A 794 9.83 -11.59 19.64
N HIS A 795 10.87 -12.42 19.84
CA HIS A 795 12.28 -12.06 19.67
C HIS A 795 12.94 -12.77 18.47
N SER A 796 13.86 -12.08 17.80
CA SER A 796 14.74 -12.70 16.79
C SER A 796 15.88 -13.45 17.47
N ILE A 797 15.98 -14.75 17.19
CA ILE A 797 17.05 -15.64 17.66
C ILE A 797 18.16 -15.70 16.60
N LYS A 798 19.39 -15.29 16.95
CA LYS A 798 20.56 -15.36 16.06
C LYS A 798 21.36 -16.64 16.34
N VAL A 799 21.64 -17.41 15.29
CA VAL A 799 22.53 -18.59 15.32
C VAL A 799 23.87 -18.17 14.72
N VAL A 800 24.97 -18.33 15.47
CA VAL A 800 26.31 -17.92 15.03
C VAL A 800 26.92 -18.98 14.09
N PRO A 801 27.38 -18.64 12.87
CA PRO A 801 28.02 -19.59 11.97
C PRO A 801 29.42 -20.06 12.44
N ASP A 802 29.75 -21.34 12.27
CA ASP A 802 31.02 -21.97 12.68
C ASP A 802 32.28 -21.34 12.04
N GLU A 803 32.14 -20.72 10.87
CA GLU A 803 33.23 -20.03 10.16
C GLU A 803 33.72 -18.81 10.95
N LEU A 804 32.82 -18.07 11.60
CA LEU A 804 33.18 -16.93 12.45
C LEU A 804 33.85 -17.38 13.76
N ARG A 805 33.43 -18.52 14.31
CA ARG A 805 34.00 -19.08 15.56
C ARG A 805 35.44 -19.52 15.37
N THR A 806 35.77 -20.10 14.23
CA THR A 806 37.13 -20.56 13.91
C THR A 806 38.07 -19.37 13.71
N GLU A 807 37.58 -18.28 13.11
CA GLU A 807 38.33 -17.03 12.95
C GLU A 807 38.55 -16.31 14.31
N LEU A 808 37.53 -16.31 15.18
CA LEU A 808 37.61 -15.73 16.53
C LEU A 808 38.55 -16.51 17.46
N LEU A 809 38.61 -17.84 17.34
CA LEU A 809 39.60 -18.66 18.07
C LEU A 809 41.02 -18.51 17.49
N ARG A 810 41.15 -18.16 16.20
CA ARG A 810 42.45 -17.81 15.58
C ARG A 810 42.98 -16.46 16.05
N GLN A 811 42.10 -15.50 16.31
CA GLN A 811 42.50 -14.15 16.74
C GLN A 811 42.96 -14.09 18.20
N ASN A 812 42.52 -15.00 19.07
CA ASN A 812 42.90 -15.02 20.49
C ASN A 812 44.17 -15.84 20.81
N GLY A 813 44.89 -16.34 19.80
CA GLY A 813 46.10 -17.15 19.98
C GLY A 813 47.33 -16.59 19.25
N HIS A 814 47.80 -15.39 19.61
CA HIS A 814 49.14 -14.94 19.19
C HIS A 814 50.19 -15.44 20.19
N ASN A 815 50.94 -16.48 19.82
CA ASN A 815 52.38 -16.54 20.03
C ASN A 815 53.01 -17.77 19.36
N GLY A 816 53.96 -17.51 18.46
CA GLY A 816 55.12 -18.38 18.28
C GLY A 816 55.18 -19.25 17.02
N HIS A 817 56.21 -18.96 16.23
CA HIS A 817 57.01 -19.85 15.38
C HIS A 817 56.75 -19.95 13.87
N ASN A 818 57.80 -19.52 13.16
CA ASN A 818 58.13 -19.73 11.76
C ASN A 818 58.03 -21.21 11.35
N GLY A 819 57.37 -21.45 10.21
CA GLY A 819 57.41 -22.74 9.53
C GLY A 819 56.96 -22.58 8.07
N ARG A 820 57.91 -22.35 7.17
CA ARG A 820 57.74 -22.59 5.73
C ARG A 820 57.39 -24.06 5.53
N GLN A 821 56.22 -24.37 4.94
CA GLN A 821 56.04 -25.63 4.24
C GLN A 821 55.08 -25.49 3.04
N ASN A 822 55.61 -25.86 1.89
CA ASN A 822 54.88 -26.23 0.68
C ASN A 822 53.95 -27.41 0.99
N GLY A 823 52.68 -27.29 0.61
CA GLY A 823 51.73 -28.39 0.62
C GLY A 823 50.57 -28.12 -0.32
N ARG A 824 50.57 -28.79 -1.47
CA ARG A 824 49.43 -28.88 -2.39
C ARG A 824 48.16 -29.24 -1.61
N ALA A 825 47.19 -28.34 -1.54
CA ALA A 825 45.84 -28.68 -1.11
C ALA A 825 45.07 -29.24 -2.32
N GLN A 826 44.97 -30.56 -2.36
CA GLN A 826 43.95 -31.29 -3.11
C GLN A 826 42.59 -30.60 -2.96
N GLN A 827 41.92 -30.36 -4.10
CA GLN A 827 40.47 -30.11 -4.11
C GLN A 827 39.76 -31.34 -3.54
N ASN A 828 39.50 -31.32 -2.23
CA ASN A 828 38.54 -32.23 -1.63
C ASN A 828 37.15 -31.85 -2.14
N LYS A 829 36.60 -32.68 -3.02
CA LYS A 829 35.16 -32.70 -3.32
C LYS A 829 34.42 -32.78 -1.98
N LYS A 830 33.67 -31.72 -1.61
CA LYS A 830 32.73 -31.78 -0.48
C LYS A 830 31.81 -33.00 -0.68
N PRO A 831 31.67 -33.91 0.30
CA PRO A 831 30.85 -35.10 0.14
C PRO A 831 29.39 -34.69 -0.08
N LYS A 832 28.69 -35.38 -0.99
CA LYS A 832 27.24 -35.21 -1.18
C LYS A 832 26.53 -35.65 0.11
N VAL A 833 26.09 -34.69 0.93
CA VAL A 833 25.36 -34.98 2.16
C VAL A 833 23.92 -35.34 1.79
N LYS A 834 23.44 -36.51 2.21
CA LYS A 834 22.04 -36.95 2.01
C LYS A 834 21.11 -36.03 2.81
N THR A 835 20.03 -35.57 2.17
CA THR A 835 19.03 -34.66 2.77
C THR A 835 18.39 -35.22 4.04
N PHE A 836 18.00 -36.49 4.05
CA PHE A 836 17.49 -37.19 5.24
C PHE A 836 18.62 -37.96 5.90
N ASN A 837 19.42 -37.26 6.69
CA ASN A 837 20.39 -37.91 7.58
C ASN A 837 19.68 -38.47 8.83
N PHE A 838 20.33 -39.38 9.54
CA PHE A 838 19.74 -40.03 10.72
C PHE A 838 19.29 -39.02 11.79
N THR A 839 20.02 -37.91 11.97
CA THR A 839 19.66 -36.83 12.90
C THR A 839 18.34 -36.15 12.51
N VAL A 840 18.15 -35.81 11.23
CA VAL A 840 16.91 -35.21 10.71
C VAL A 840 15.72 -36.15 10.92
N VAL A 841 15.88 -37.45 10.61
CA VAL A 841 14.81 -38.43 10.83
C VAL A 841 14.44 -38.53 12.31
N MET A 842 15.43 -38.53 13.21
CA MET A 842 15.17 -38.61 14.65
C MET A 842 14.51 -37.35 15.22
N LEU A 843 14.86 -36.17 14.72
CA LEU A 843 14.18 -34.92 15.11
C LEU A 843 12.74 -34.84 14.58
N ILE A 844 12.48 -35.38 13.38
CA ILE A 844 11.12 -35.55 12.85
C ILE A 844 10.32 -36.51 13.75
N THR A 845 10.87 -37.67 14.09
CA THR A 845 10.23 -38.63 15.01
C THR A 845 9.93 -37.99 16.37
N THR A 846 10.83 -37.15 16.88
CA THR A 846 10.60 -36.40 18.13
C THR A 846 9.38 -35.49 18.00
N LEU A 847 9.27 -34.75 16.90
CA LEU A 847 8.13 -33.86 16.63
C LEU A 847 6.80 -34.62 16.50
N ILE A 848 6.83 -35.84 15.93
CA ILE A 848 5.66 -36.73 15.82
C ILE A 848 5.20 -37.21 17.19
N ILE A 849 6.12 -37.73 18.02
CA ILE A 849 5.80 -38.21 19.38
C ILE A 849 5.26 -37.07 20.23
N PHE A 850 5.92 -35.91 20.20
CA PHE A 850 5.50 -34.69 20.88
C PHE A 850 4.08 -34.27 20.46
N SER A 851 3.84 -34.23 19.15
CA SER A 851 2.55 -33.81 18.61
C SER A 851 1.41 -34.78 18.96
N TYR A 852 1.70 -36.08 19.11
CA TYR A 852 0.73 -37.08 19.56
C TYR A 852 0.27 -36.80 21.00
N HIS A 853 1.18 -36.80 21.97
CA HIS A 853 0.77 -36.72 23.37
C HIS A 853 0.28 -35.32 23.76
N GLN A 854 0.80 -34.26 23.12
CA GLN A 854 0.31 -32.90 23.32
C GLN A 854 -1.16 -32.75 22.86
N MET A 855 -1.51 -33.33 21.71
CA MET A 855 -2.87 -33.24 21.17
C MET A 855 -3.85 -34.17 21.90
N ALA A 856 -3.42 -35.37 22.29
CA ALA A 856 -4.18 -36.24 23.19
C ALA A 856 -4.53 -35.50 24.49
N ALA A 857 -3.55 -34.87 25.13
CA ALA A 857 -3.77 -34.12 26.37
C ALA A 857 -4.66 -32.87 26.16
N GLY A 858 -4.51 -32.17 25.03
CA GLY A 858 -5.32 -30.99 24.70
C GLY A 858 -6.80 -31.32 24.47
N SER A 859 -7.12 -32.51 23.96
CA SER A 859 -8.50 -32.99 23.80
C SER A 859 -9.07 -33.66 25.07
N LEU A 860 -8.22 -34.33 25.85
CA LEU A 860 -8.59 -34.93 27.13
C LEU A 860 -8.91 -33.91 28.20
N LEU A 861 -8.18 -32.78 28.26
CA LEU A 861 -8.33 -31.84 29.36
C LEU A 861 -9.75 -31.26 29.45
N PRO A 862 -10.35 -30.69 28.39
CA PRO A 862 -11.74 -30.21 28.46
C PRO A 862 -12.71 -31.36 28.76
N THR A 863 -12.47 -32.55 28.20
CA THR A 863 -13.30 -33.74 28.43
C THR A 863 -13.29 -34.13 29.91
N HIS A 864 -12.12 -34.21 30.54
CA HIS A 864 -11.94 -34.56 31.95
C HIS A 864 -12.51 -33.50 32.90
N LEU A 865 -12.46 -32.23 32.51
CA LEU A 865 -13.06 -31.15 33.30
C LEU A 865 -14.59 -31.16 33.23
N LEU A 866 -15.18 -31.45 32.05
CA LEU A 866 -16.62 -31.44 31.80
C LEU A 866 -17.35 -32.71 32.24
N ASP A 867 -16.67 -33.86 32.20
CA ASP A 867 -17.28 -35.15 32.50
C ASP A 867 -17.69 -35.27 33.98
N ASP A 868 -18.74 -36.04 34.23
CA ASP A 868 -19.35 -36.12 35.56
C ASP A 868 -18.45 -36.95 36.50
N PRO A 869 -18.32 -36.56 37.78
CA PRO A 869 -17.52 -37.30 38.74
C PRO A 869 -18.21 -38.62 39.13
N ALA A 870 -17.46 -39.72 39.10
CA ALA A 870 -17.88 -41.05 39.53
C ALA A 870 -17.74 -41.27 41.05
N ALA A 871 -16.99 -40.40 41.75
CA ALA A 871 -16.88 -40.37 43.21
C ALA A 871 -17.11 -38.94 43.77
N PRO A 872 -17.54 -38.79 45.04
CA PRO A 872 -17.72 -37.47 45.65
C PRO A 872 -16.43 -36.64 45.64
N ARG A 873 -16.54 -35.33 45.36
CA ARG A 873 -15.40 -34.39 45.34
C ARG A 873 -14.55 -34.50 46.62
N GLY A 874 -13.23 -34.49 46.48
CA GLY A 874 -12.28 -34.67 47.58
C GLY A 874 -11.90 -36.13 47.86
N HIS A 875 -12.44 -37.09 47.09
CA HIS A 875 -12.01 -38.48 47.07
C HIS A 875 -11.35 -38.80 45.73
N LEU A 876 -10.41 -39.74 45.72
CA LEU A 876 -9.73 -40.14 44.50
C LEU A 876 -10.71 -40.79 43.52
N ASP A 877 -10.97 -40.10 42.42
CA ASP A 877 -11.72 -40.59 41.27
C ASP A 877 -10.76 -40.84 40.10
N LEU A 878 -10.67 -42.09 39.67
CA LEU A 878 -9.82 -42.53 38.55
C LEU A 878 -10.63 -42.86 37.29
N ARG A 879 -11.97 -42.76 37.34
CA ARG A 879 -12.86 -43.12 36.24
C ARG A 879 -13.59 -41.92 35.65
N GLY A 880 -14.20 -41.08 36.48
CA GLY A 880 -14.99 -39.93 36.06
C GLY A 880 -14.18 -38.66 35.86
N GLY A 881 -14.90 -37.56 35.60
CA GLY A 881 -14.35 -36.21 35.48
C GLY A 881 -14.47 -35.34 36.73
N LEU A 882 -14.28 -34.03 36.57
CA LEU A 882 -14.37 -33.06 37.66
C LEU A 882 -15.74 -32.34 37.76
N GLY A 883 -16.61 -32.53 36.76
CA GLY A 883 -17.98 -31.98 36.72
C GLY A 883 -18.04 -30.45 36.73
N TYR A 884 -17.15 -29.77 35.99
CA TYR A 884 -17.23 -28.33 35.75
C TYR A 884 -18.16 -28.03 34.57
N ASP A 885 -18.71 -26.81 34.54
CA ASP A 885 -19.52 -26.37 33.42
C ASP A 885 -18.66 -25.88 32.23
N VAL A 886 -19.29 -25.71 31.08
CA VAL A 886 -18.64 -25.22 29.84
C VAL A 886 -18.00 -23.84 30.03
N HIS A 887 -18.58 -23.01 30.88
CA HIS A 887 -18.10 -21.65 31.11
C HIS A 887 -16.82 -21.63 31.97
N ASP A 888 -16.74 -22.47 33.00
CA ASP A 888 -15.57 -22.66 33.84
C ASP A 888 -14.42 -23.32 33.07
N VAL A 889 -14.71 -24.32 32.23
CA VAL A 889 -13.72 -24.89 31.30
C VAL A 889 -13.21 -23.84 30.32
N GLY A 890 -14.10 -22.99 29.79
CA GLY A 890 -13.73 -21.83 28.99
C GLY A 890 -12.77 -20.87 29.72
N LYS A 891 -13.01 -20.58 31.01
CA LYS A 891 -12.11 -19.74 31.84
C LYS A 891 -10.73 -20.39 32.01
N PHE A 892 -10.67 -21.69 32.33
CA PHE A 892 -9.40 -22.40 32.52
C PHE A 892 -8.56 -22.39 31.23
N LEU A 893 -9.17 -22.63 30.08
CA LEU A 893 -8.50 -22.59 28.78
C LEU A 893 -8.06 -21.16 28.39
N ALA A 894 -8.86 -20.14 28.71
CA ALA A 894 -8.49 -18.75 28.47
C ALA A 894 -7.28 -18.30 29.31
N VAL A 895 -7.26 -18.64 30.61
CA VAL A 895 -6.11 -18.37 31.49
C VAL A 895 -4.87 -19.13 31.02
N ASN A 896 -5.03 -20.37 30.56
CA ASN A 896 -3.93 -21.12 29.95
C ASN A 896 -3.34 -20.42 28.72
N GLY A 897 -4.17 -19.80 27.88
CA GLY A 897 -3.73 -18.97 26.76
C GLY A 897 -2.90 -17.75 27.21
N VAL A 898 -3.33 -17.03 28.26
CA VAL A 898 -2.59 -15.90 28.83
C VAL A 898 -1.26 -16.34 29.44
N LEU A 899 -1.25 -17.44 30.19
CA LEU A 899 -0.04 -18.05 30.74
C LEU A 899 0.92 -18.46 29.62
N GLY A 900 0.39 -19.01 28.53
CA GLY A 900 1.18 -19.34 27.34
C GLY A 900 1.86 -18.14 26.72
N LEU A 901 1.18 -17.00 26.61
CA LEU A 901 1.77 -15.74 26.13
C LEU A 901 2.91 -15.25 27.03
N LEU A 902 2.74 -15.33 28.35
CA LEU A 902 3.79 -14.95 29.32
C LEU A 902 5.01 -15.88 29.22
N ILE A 903 4.76 -17.20 29.16
CA ILE A 903 5.83 -18.19 29.02
C ILE A 903 6.57 -17.99 27.70
N GLN A 904 5.86 -17.82 26.58
CA GLN A 904 6.45 -17.69 25.24
C GLN A 904 7.17 -16.35 25.03
N GLY A 905 6.63 -15.26 25.58
CA GLY A 905 7.18 -13.90 25.41
C GLY A 905 8.32 -13.59 26.37
N LEU A 906 8.23 -13.99 27.64
CA LEU A 906 9.19 -13.60 28.68
C LEU A 906 10.07 -14.77 29.12
N ILE A 907 9.49 -15.95 29.35
CA ILE A 907 10.22 -17.05 30.02
C ILE A 907 11.06 -17.84 29.03
N PHE A 908 10.53 -18.16 27.86
CA PHE A 908 11.19 -18.94 26.83
C PHE A 908 12.56 -18.36 26.43
N PRO A 909 12.69 -17.06 26.12
CA PRO A 909 13.98 -16.52 25.69
C PRO A 909 15.02 -16.57 26.82
N ILE A 910 14.64 -16.20 28.04
CA ILE A 910 15.51 -16.24 29.23
C ILE A 910 15.95 -17.67 29.55
N PHE A 911 15.03 -18.63 29.45
CA PHE A 911 15.30 -20.03 29.74
C PHE A 911 16.24 -20.65 28.71
N VAL A 912 15.97 -20.46 27.42
CA VAL A 912 16.80 -21.02 26.32
C VAL A 912 18.19 -20.38 26.29
N GLU A 913 18.32 -19.09 26.61
CA GLU A 913 19.61 -18.40 26.72
C GLU A 913 20.48 -18.99 27.85
N ARG A 914 19.89 -19.29 29.01
CA ARG A 914 20.60 -19.83 30.19
C ARG A 914 20.91 -21.32 30.09
N VAL A 915 19.97 -22.11 29.58
CA VAL A 915 20.06 -23.59 29.58
C VAL A 915 20.65 -24.12 28.25
N GLY A 916 20.67 -23.29 27.21
CA GLY A 916 21.07 -23.67 25.85
C GLY A 916 19.97 -24.44 25.13
N VAL A 917 20.01 -24.44 23.79
CA VAL A 917 19.01 -25.07 22.92
C VAL A 917 18.97 -26.59 23.15
N TRP A 918 20.13 -27.25 23.18
CA TRP A 918 20.22 -28.68 23.43
C TRP A 918 19.81 -29.07 24.86
N GLY A 919 20.22 -28.29 25.86
CA GLY A 919 19.81 -28.52 27.26
C GLY A 919 18.30 -28.39 27.43
N SER A 920 17.70 -27.37 26.83
CA SER A 920 16.25 -27.15 26.83
C SER A 920 15.51 -28.29 26.15
N PHE A 921 16.02 -28.80 25.03
CA PHE A 921 15.44 -29.95 24.33
C PHE A 921 15.37 -31.19 25.23
N ILE A 922 16.48 -31.56 25.87
CA ILE A 922 16.56 -32.76 26.72
C ILE A 922 15.70 -32.62 27.98
N TRP A 923 15.85 -31.52 28.73
CA TRP A 923 15.14 -31.34 30.00
C TRP A 923 13.63 -31.32 29.83
N MET A 924 13.13 -30.67 28.77
CA MET A 924 11.69 -30.59 28.57
C MET A 924 11.08 -31.91 28.12
N ILE A 925 11.78 -32.73 27.33
CA ILE A 925 11.32 -34.08 26.95
C ILE A 925 11.30 -35.01 28.18
N VAL A 926 12.32 -34.96 29.03
CA VAL A 926 12.43 -35.80 30.23
C VAL A 926 11.37 -35.45 31.28
N LEU A 927 11.07 -34.16 31.46
CA LEU A 927 10.11 -33.69 32.47
C LEU A 927 8.66 -33.75 31.99
N TYR A 928 8.39 -33.72 30.68
CA TYR A 928 7.02 -33.68 30.13
C TYR A 928 6.07 -34.75 30.70
N PRO A 929 6.45 -36.03 30.83
CA PRO A 929 5.54 -37.08 31.32
C PRO A 929 4.92 -36.75 32.69
N THR A 930 5.64 -36.00 33.54
CA THR A 930 5.14 -35.58 34.85
C THR A 930 3.91 -34.67 34.76
N ALA A 931 3.77 -33.91 33.68
CA ALA A 931 2.62 -33.05 33.43
C ALA A 931 1.34 -33.83 33.14
N TYR A 932 1.40 -35.14 32.89
CA TYR A 932 0.21 -35.98 32.69
C TYR A 932 -0.05 -36.90 33.88
N LEU A 933 1.02 -37.35 34.55
CA LEU A 933 0.94 -38.27 35.68
C LEU A 933 0.10 -37.71 36.84
N LEU A 934 0.13 -36.39 37.05
CA LEU A 934 -0.51 -35.71 38.19
C LEU A 934 -2.02 -35.44 38.00
N LEU A 935 -2.52 -35.45 36.76
CA LEU A 935 -3.89 -35.01 36.41
C LEU A 935 -5.00 -35.86 37.06
N PRO A 936 -4.89 -37.20 37.09
CA PRO A 936 -5.92 -38.04 37.71
C PRO A 936 -6.05 -37.83 39.22
N PHE A 937 -5.04 -37.26 39.88
CA PHE A 937 -5.03 -37.04 41.33
C PHE A 937 -5.73 -35.73 41.75
N LEU A 938 -6.13 -34.88 40.79
CA LEU A 938 -6.83 -33.63 41.08
C LEU A 938 -8.19 -33.85 41.75
N SER A 939 -8.85 -34.98 41.46
CA SER A 939 -10.12 -35.38 42.09
C SER A 939 -10.01 -35.59 43.60
N ALA A 940 -8.83 -36.00 44.09
CA ALA A 940 -8.54 -36.23 45.50
C ALA A 940 -8.28 -34.94 46.30
N LEU A 941 -8.15 -33.77 45.65
CA LEU A 941 -7.91 -32.51 46.33
C LEU A 941 -9.23 -31.92 46.89
N PRO A 942 -9.20 -31.26 48.07
CA PRO A 942 -10.32 -30.46 48.55
C PRO A 942 -10.65 -29.32 47.59
N GLU A 943 -11.92 -28.92 47.52
CA GLU A 943 -12.45 -27.94 46.55
C GLU A 943 -11.64 -26.63 46.40
N PRO A 944 -11.09 -25.99 47.47
CA PRO A 944 -10.25 -24.81 47.34
C PRO A 944 -8.89 -25.06 46.66
N LEU A 945 -8.39 -26.30 46.75
CA LEU A 945 -7.10 -26.72 46.21
C LEU A 945 -7.20 -27.36 44.82
N THR A 946 -8.38 -27.90 44.45
CA THR A 946 -8.60 -28.49 43.12
C THR A 946 -8.38 -27.47 42.00
N GLN A 947 -8.90 -26.25 42.15
CA GLN A 947 -8.68 -25.18 41.15
C GLN A 947 -7.21 -24.77 41.04
N ALA A 948 -6.50 -24.66 42.17
CA ALA A 948 -5.07 -24.38 42.18
C ALA A 948 -4.27 -25.51 41.52
N GLY A 949 -4.68 -26.77 41.72
CA GLY A 949 -4.10 -27.94 41.05
C GLY A 949 -4.32 -27.95 39.54
N ILE A 950 -5.51 -27.54 39.06
CA ILE A 950 -5.80 -27.37 37.63
C ILE A 950 -4.86 -26.32 37.02
N TYR A 951 -4.71 -25.14 37.65
CA TYR A 951 -3.79 -24.11 37.17
C TYR A 951 -2.32 -24.54 37.20
N PHE A 952 -1.89 -25.25 38.25
CA PHE A 952 -0.54 -25.79 38.33
C PHE A 952 -0.25 -26.77 37.18
N SER A 953 -1.19 -27.68 36.91
CA SER A 953 -1.13 -28.61 35.79
C SER A 953 -1.04 -27.88 34.44
N LEU A 954 -1.88 -26.86 34.23
CA LEU A 954 -1.86 -26.04 33.02
C LEU A 954 -0.53 -25.31 32.82
N ILE A 955 0.06 -24.78 33.90
CA ILE A 955 1.38 -24.14 33.87
C ILE A 955 2.46 -25.14 33.46
N MET A 956 2.48 -26.34 34.05
CA MET A 956 3.46 -27.37 33.69
C MET A 956 3.33 -27.79 32.23
N GLN A 957 2.11 -28.07 31.77
CA GLN A 957 1.84 -28.48 30.40
C GLN A 957 2.21 -27.38 29.39
N SER A 958 1.84 -26.12 29.67
CA SER A 958 2.18 -24.99 28.83
C SER A 958 3.68 -24.69 28.83
N PHE A 959 4.34 -24.75 29.98
CA PHE A 959 5.78 -24.51 30.09
C PHE A 959 6.58 -25.52 29.26
N TYR A 960 6.31 -26.81 29.42
CA TYR A 960 6.99 -27.84 28.62
C TYR A 960 6.60 -27.77 27.14
N GLY A 961 5.31 -27.61 26.82
CA GLY A 961 4.80 -27.56 25.45
C GLY A 961 5.36 -26.41 24.62
N ILE A 962 5.43 -25.22 25.21
CA ILE A 962 5.88 -24.00 24.53
C ILE A 962 7.38 -24.01 24.27
N ILE A 963 8.18 -24.72 25.09
CA ILE A 963 9.63 -24.79 24.92
C ILE A 963 10.04 -25.91 23.97
N VAL A 964 9.47 -27.12 24.08
CA VAL A 964 9.86 -28.29 23.25
C VAL A 964 9.66 -28.04 21.76
N GLY A 965 8.51 -27.47 21.36
CA GLY A 965 8.16 -27.28 19.94
C GLY A 965 9.16 -26.40 19.19
N PRO A 966 9.38 -25.14 19.58
CA PRO A 966 10.33 -24.24 18.94
C PRO A 966 11.77 -24.76 18.97
N VAL A 967 12.21 -25.33 20.10
CA VAL A 967 13.57 -25.89 20.24
C VAL A 967 13.79 -27.06 19.27
N THR A 968 12.82 -27.97 19.14
CA THR A 968 12.90 -29.09 18.19
C THR A 968 12.97 -28.61 16.74
N LEU A 969 12.24 -27.55 16.39
CA LEU A 969 12.30 -26.94 15.05
C LEU A 969 13.62 -26.23 14.77
N ILE A 970 14.20 -25.56 15.78
CA ILE A 970 15.54 -24.96 15.68
C ILE A 970 16.57 -26.04 15.39
N LEU A 971 16.55 -27.14 16.14
CA LEU A 971 17.44 -28.28 15.95
C LEU A 971 17.23 -28.96 14.58
N LEU A 972 15.99 -29.07 14.10
CA LEU A 972 15.67 -29.67 12.80
C LEU A 972 16.21 -28.83 11.64
N LYS A 973 16.11 -27.51 11.74
CA LYS A 973 16.66 -26.57 10.75
C LYS A 973 18.19 -26.60 10.74
N ASP A 974 18.83 -26.69 11.90
CA ASP A 974 20.29 -26.82 12.03
C ASP A 974 20.81 -28.15 11.45
N ALA A 975 20.10 -29.25 11.71
CA ALA A 975 20.45 -30.58 11.20
C ALA A 975 20.20 -30.74 9.68
N THR A 976 19.50 -29.80 9.04
CA THR A 976 19.17 -29.85 7.61
C THR A 976 20.37 -29.43 6.75
N PRO A 977 20.89 -30.29 5.84
CA PRO A 977 22.17 -30.04 5.16
C PRO A 977 22.19 -28.86 4.17
N THR A 978 21.04 -28.51 3.58
CA THR A 978 20.96 -27.45 2.55
C THR A 978 19.67 -26.64 2.64
N PRO A 979 19.68 -25.33 2.34
CA PRO A 979 18.47 -24.49 2.34
C PRO A 979 17.38 -24.97 1.37
N GLN A 980 17.77 -25.58 0.25
CA GLN A 980 16.86 -26.12 -0.77
C GLN A 980 16.09 -27.37 -0.28
N ALA A 981 16.59 -28.04 0.76
CA ALA A 981 15.94 -29.17 1.40
C ALA A 981 14.99 -28.79 2.54
N LEU A 982 15.11 -27.56 3.07
CA LEU A 982 14.40 -27.13 4.28
C LEU A 982 12.87 -27.17 4.12
N GLY A 983 12.35 -26.82 2.94
CA GLY A 983 10.92 -26.92 2.64
C GLY A 983 10.41 -28.37 2.66
N LYS A 984 11.19 -29.33 2.13
CA LYS A 984 10.84 -30.76 2.12
C LYS A 984 10.92 -31.39 3.51
N VAL A 985 11.96 -31.05 4.28
CA VAL A 985 12.14 -31.53 5.66
C VAL A 985 11.04 -30.99 6.57
N ASN A 986 10.74 -29.68 6.49
CA ASN A 986 9.64 -29.09 7.26
C ASN A 986 8.28 -29.63 6.81
N GLY A 987 8.06 -29.82 5.50
CA GLY A 987 6.84 -30.43 4.99
C GLY A 987 6.61 -31.83 5.57
N LEU A 988 7.61 -32.71 5.50
CA LEU A 988 7.52 -34.06 6.06
C LEU A 988 7.34 -34.06 7.59
N ALA A 989 8.07 -33.19 8.29
CA ALA A 989 7.96 -33.05 9.74
C ALA A 989 6.56 -32.61 10.17
N MET A 990 5.99 -31.62 9.47
CA MET A 990 4.65 -31.11 9.75
C MET A 990 3.57 -32.13 9.37
N SER A 991 3.68 -32.81 8.22
CA SER A 991 2.74 -33.87 7.83
C SER A 991 2.73 -35.03 8.83
N GLY A 992 3.90 -35.50 9.29
CA GLY A 992 3.99 -36.54 10.32
C GLY A 992 3.39 -36.09 11.67
N ALA A 993 3.66 -34.84 12.07
CA ALA A 993 3.07 -34.25 13.26
C ALA A 993 1.54 -34.17 13.17
N CYS A 994 0.97 -33.80 12.01
CA CYS A 994 -0.48 -33.74 11.80
C CYS A 994 -1.13 -35.13 11.80
N LEU A 995 -0.44 -36.15 11.28
CA LEU A 995 -0.89 -37.55 11.33
C LEU A 995 -0.97 -38.06 12.78
N ALA A 996 0.04 -37.73 13.60
CA ALA A 996 0.01 -37.99 15.04
C ALA A 996 -1.13 -37.24 15.76
N ARG A 997 -1.33 -35.96 15.44
CA ARG A 997 -2.45 -35.15 15.96
C ARG A 997 -3.82 -35.70 15.56
N THR A 998 -3.92 -36.31 14.39
CA THR A 998 -5.15 -36.96 13.90
C THR A 998 -5.49 -38.22 14.70
N VAL A 999 -4.51 -39.08 14.93
CA VAL A 999 -4.77 -40.39 15.58
C VAL A 999 -4.99 -40.25 17.08
N SER A 1000 -4.36 -39.26 17.70
CA SER A 1000 -4.30 -39.17 19.16
C SER A 1000 -5.65 -38.93 19.88
N PRO A 1001 -6.56 -38.02 19.46
CA PRO A 1001 -7.81 -37.76 20.19
C PRO A 1001 -8.82 -38.93 20.17
N PRO A 1002 -9.10 -39.62 19.05
CA PRO A 1002 -10.00 -40.77 19.03
C PRO A 1002 -9.44 -41.93 19.83
N LEU A 1003 -8.14 -42.20 19.71
CA LEU A 1003 -7.48 -43.30 20.41
C LEU A 1003 -7.53 -43.09 21.93
N VAL A 1004 -7.26 -41.87 22.39
CA VAL A 1004 -7.33 -41.55 23.81
C VAL A 1004 -8.77 -41.44 24.32
N GLY A 1005 -9.71 -41.01 23.48
CA GLY A 1005 -11.15 -41.01 23.77
C GLY A 1005 -11.72 -42.42 23.94
N ILE A 1006 -11.26 -43.40 23.16
CA ILE A 1006 -11.56 -44.83 23.37
C ILE A 1006 -11.03 -45.27 24.74
N ILE A 1007 -9.76 -44.99 25.05
CA ILE A 1007 -9.17 -45.35 26.33
C ILE A 1007 -9.95 -44.71 27.50
N TYR A 1008 -10.35 -43.45 27.35
CA TYR A 1008 -11.17 -42.74 28.33
C TYR A 1008 -12.53 -43.42 28.55
N GLY A 1009 -13.27 -43.71 27.48
CA GLY A 1009 -14.61 -44.33 27.57
C GLY A 1009 -14.60 -45.76 28.12
N PHE A 1010 -13.57 -46.56 27.81
CA PHE A 1010 -13.49 -47.96 28.27
C PHE A 1010 -12.80 -48.13 29.62
N ALA A 1011 -11.73 -47.38 29.89
CA ALA A 1011 -10.85 -47.60 31.04
C ALA A 1011 -10.84 -46.44 32.06
N GLY A 1012 -11.55 -45.34 31.78
CA GLY A 1012 -11.69 -44.19 32.67
C GLY A 1012 -10.62 -43.12 32.50
N SER A 1013 -10.84 -41.98 33.15
CA SER A 1013 -10.00 -40.77 33.03
C SER A 1013 -8.53 -40.99 33.37
N ALA A 1014 -8.21 -41.78 34.41
CA ALA A 1014 -6.83 -42.05 34.82
C ALA A 1014 -6.04 -42.83 33.77
N ALA A 1015 -6.66 -43.84 33.16
CA ALA A 1015 -6.04 -44.65 32.12
C ALA A 1015 -5.72 -43.82 30.87
N ALA A 1016 -6.61 -42.87 30.53
CA ALA A 1016 -6.40 -41.95 29.42
C ALA A 1016 -5.18 -41.04 29.65
N TRP A 1017 -5.06 -40.42 30.83
CA TRP A 1017 -3.90 -39.58 31.17
C TRP A 1017 -2.58 -40.36 31.27
N TRP A 1018 -2.61 -41.56 31.85
CA TRP A 1018 -1.43 -42.42 31.90
C TRP A 1018 -1.01 -42.93 30.53
N SER A 1019 -1.94 -43.11 29.59
CA SER A 1019 -1.59 -43.44 28.20
C SER A 1019 -0.78 -42.30 27.54
N CYS A 1020 -1.12 -41.03 27.81
CA CYS A 1020 -0.33 -39.87 27.36
C CYS A 1020 1.06 -39.87 28.01
N SER A 1021 1.15 -40.15 29.31
CA SER A 1021 2.44 -40.28 30.01
C SER A 1021 3.29 -41.41 29.43
N GLY A 1022 2.69 -42.56 29.12
CA GLY A 1022 3.37 -43.70 28.49
C GLY A 1022 3.92 -43.36 27.11
N PHE A 1023 3.15 -42.64 26.30
CA PHE A 1023 3.62 -42.17 24.99
C PHE A 1023 4.72 -41.11 25.09
N ALA A 1024 4.64 -40.20 26.07
CA ALA A 1024 5.70 -39.23 26.33
C ALA A 1024 7.01 -39.92 26.79
N LEU A 1025 6.93 -41.01 27.55
CA LEU A 1025 8.10 -41.83 27.93
C LEU A 1025 8.78 -42.50 26.73
N LEU A 1026 8.04 -42.82 25.65
CA LEU A 1026 8.65 -43.26 24.39
C LEU A 1026 9.54 -42.16 23.78
N GLY A 1027 9.17 -40.88 23.95
CA GLY A 1027 10.00 -39.75 23.59
C GLY A 1027 11.30 -39.68 24.40
N VAL A 1028 11.24 -39.98 25.70
CA VAL A 1028 12.42 -40.07 26.58
C VAL A 1028 13.36 -41.21 26.15
N LEU A 1029 12.82 -42.35 25.72
CA LEU A 1029 13.64 -43.43 25.17
C LEU A 1029 14.23 -43.06 23.80
N GLN A 1030 13.42 -42.43 22.94
CA GLN A 1030 13.81 -42.05 21.59
C GLN A 1030 14.92 -40.99 21.58
N VAL A 1031 14.93 -40.05 22.52
CA VAL A 1031 15.91 -38.95 22.58
C VAL A 1031 17.35 -39.46 22.82
N ILE A 1032 17.52 -40.63 23.43
CA ILE A 1032 18.83 -41.28 23.68
C ILE A 1032 19.57 -41.56 22.36
N TRP A 1033 18.82 -41.81 21.28
CA TRP A 1033 19.38 -42.12 19.96
C TRP A 1033 19.55 -40.90 19.06
N VAL A 1034 19.23 -39.68 19.52
CA VAL A 1034 19.41 -38.45 18.73
C VAL A 1034 20.91 -38.05 18.74
N PRO A 1035 21.63 -38.10 17.60
CA PRO A 1035 23.08 -37.86 17.60
C PRO A 1035 23.41 -36.38 17.78
N ARG A 1036 24.14 -36.05 18.86
CA ARG A 1036 24.63 -34.67 19.11
C ARG A 1036 25.69 -34.19 18.10
N LYS A 1037 26.38 -35.09 17.40
CA LYS A 1037 27.56 -34.78 16.56
C LYS A 1037 27.30 -33.91 15.31
N HIS A 1038 26.04 -33.62 14.97
CA HIS A 1038 25.63 -32.84 13.79
C HIS A 1038 24.76 -31.62 14.17
N ILE A 1039 24.83 -31.20 15.44
CA ILE A 1039 24.04 -30.10 16.00
C ILE A 1039 25.06 -29.09 16.53
N HIS A 1040 25.10 -27.91 15.91
CA HIS A 1040 26.15 -26.91 16.11
C HIS A 1040 25.70 -25.72 17.01
N VAL A 1041 24.44 -25.72 17.46
CA VAL A 1041 23.84 -24.63 18.25
C VAL A 1041 23.90 -24.92 19.76
N ASP A 1042 24.98 -24.52 20.41
CA ASP A 1042 25.06 -24.52 21.89
C ASP A 1042 24.66 -23.14 22.50
N HIS A 1043 24.79 -22.03 21.77
CA HIS A 1043 24.43 -20.68 22.23
C HIS A 1043 23.55 -19.90 21.24
N VAL A 1044 22.53 -19.24 21.77
CA VAL A 1044 21.60 -18.36 21.07
C VAL A 1044 21.65 -16.98 21.73
N GLU A 1045 21.92 -15.93 20.95
CA GLU A 1045 21.70 -14.54 21.40
C GLU A 1045 20.25 -14.14 21.15
N VAL A 1046 19.56 -13.71 22.20
CA VAL A 1046 18.20 -13.18 22.14
C VAL A 1046 18.28 -11.64 22.09
N ASP A 1047 17.91 -11.05 20.96
CA ASP A 1047 17.79 -9.59 20.86
C ASP A 1047 16.57 -9.13 21.68
N ASN A 1048 16.84 -8.46 22.81
CA ASN A 1048 15.81 -8.00 23.74
C ASN A 1048 16.07 -6.55 24.16
N ALA A 1049 15.10 -5.66 23.96
CA ALA A 1049 15.20 -4.24 24.36
C ALA A 1049 15.35 -4.08 25.89
N LEU A 1050 14.81 -5.03 26.67
CA LEU A 1050 14.90 -5.05 28.13
C LEU A 1050 16.26 -5.55 28.66
N THR A 1051 16.94 -6.47 27.96
CA THR A 1051 18.22 -7.02 28.43
C THR A 1051 19.39 -6.06 28.19
N LYS A 1052 19.34 -5.22 27.15
CA LYS A 1052 20.36 -4.19 26.88
C LYS A 1052 20.56 -3.20 28.04
N GLN A 1053 19.56 -2.99 28.90
CA GLN A 1053 19.72 -2.18 30.11
C GLN A 1053 20.35 -2.96 31.28
N ILE A 1054 20.15 -4.28 31.36
CA ILE A 1054 20.65 -5.09 32.47
C ILE A 1054 22.13 -5.47 32.25
N THR A 1055 22.54 -5.83 31.03
CA THR A 1055 23.96 -6.14 30.73
C THR A 1055 24.87 -4.91 30.73
N ASN A 1056 24.36 -3.73 30.33
CA ASN A 1056 25.10 -2.47 30.47
C ASN A 1056 25.31 -2.04 31.93
N SER A 1057 24.51 -2.57 32.87
CA SER A 1057 24.71 -2.31 34.30
C SER A 1057 25.72 -3.26 34.96
N SER A 1058 25.90 -4.48 34.44
CA SER A 1058 26.88 -5.44 34.96
C SER A 1058 28.30 -5.24 34.39
N GLN A 1059 28.44 -4.71 33.17
CA GLN A 1059 29.77 -4.37 32.61
C GLN A 1059 30.35 -3.06 33.15
N ARG A 1060 29.53 -2.17 33.72
CA ARG A 1060 30.01 -0.94 34.39
C ARG A 1060 30.65 -1.18 35.77
N GLY A 1061 30.64 -2.41 36.27
CA GLY A 1061 31.20 -2.76 37.59
C GLY A 1061 32.63 -3.32 37.58
N ASP A 1062 33.12 -3.79 36.42
CA ASP A 1062 34.43 -4.47 36.32
C ASP A 1062 35.55 -3.60 35.73
N ASP A 1063 35.24 -2.49 35.04
CA ASP A 1063 36.26 -1.57 34.50
C ASP A 1063 36.88 -0.63 35.56
N ASP A 1064 36.30 -0.53 36.76
CA ASP A 1064 36.80 0.33 37.85
C ASP A 1064 37.72 -0.39 38.87
N ARG A 1065 38.12 -1.65 38.62
CA ARG A 1065 39.08 -2.40 39.47
C ARG A 1065 40.46 -2.59 38.84
N GLY A 1066 40.79 -1.81 37.80
CA GLY A 1066 42.08 -1.88 37.10
C GLY A 1066 43.03 -0.70 37.30
N ARG A 1067 42.68 0.29 38.13
CA ARG A 1067 43.55 1.44 38.46
C ARG A 1067 43.55 1.74 39.96
N ALA A 1068 44.31 0.93 40.71
CA ALA A 1068 44.98 1.30 41.96
C ALA A 1068 46.15 0.35 42.19
#